data_AF-A0A6V8EAH9-F1
#
_entry.id   AF-A0A6V8EAH9-F1
#
_cell.length_a   1.000
_cell.length_b   1.000
_cell.length_c   1.000
_cell.angle_alpha   90.00
_cell.angle_beta   90.00
_cell.angle_gamma   90.00
#
_symmetry.space_group_name_H-M   'P 1'
#
loop_
_entity.id
_entity.type
_entity.pdbx_description
1 polymer ?
#
loop_
_entity_poly.entity_id
_entity_poly.type
_entity_poly.pdbx_seq_one_letter_code
_entity_poly.pdbx_strand_id
1 'polypeptide(L)'
;MMLSIPFSSSVIGSSEGQSTVVCCDDAHDIELYLIGGSTGELTPFSQLLTDEANNAVIANSITSQETVGVWSFGRVWPGSIPESTWNLVINYRVSDAGGAQINATASVKIGSQVFSDSTNLDSSVLAQGEGTIEFAIPIEEMSVSASSEIELELSARSVVFSVPGGDAKLEFLWGSDEFDSSMSANIPLMELSIDEPIIEGGDTYLSAVIDSPFGLDALAYSDSIEMYVDGLKVDGDPIETKRGDSIVVTWTWTDAASGTTSIQVSVRLNLQPNGPLIQGSTQFTIQVTDTGGGTGTFYPEDEPLRTSGSGSPLAIEQLIDLSSDDGNLKMAKTTIIDIDGEMAFWIRWGMDHIGDTDLPTSSVLFGWDKGGVSDDNRESRNIENVEKEQFEREMKTRYRTYMSDIGGMQLQSNELIGDSADFDTISISVDLMGETRVVNHPLSITFSTLQTLQSGQQLELLRSFTKTQTTPIWQDYSISVEAKSSVLTSFGNSEMLESDYLSFSHSRYPWGEVINIEASSTSLDEDFTIIVQPNDNLLFAPMPLTLITLAIVLFGLFSSFSMTRNKHRRFLNLELVLVPIVGLIYVFSYPPLFVFGASGVASMLWIVTGLISPRRQKASKQVQTEVQVDVPTVGCPSCDTNIPVLSDERPLRVACAGCGKTIKIVG
;
A
#
# COMPACT_ATOMS: atom_id res chain seq x y z
N MET A 1 58.02 -16.64 -31.00
CA MET A 1 56.74 -15.91 -31.08
C MET A 1 55.83 -16.56 -30.05
N MET A 2 55.98 -16.16 -28.78
CA MET A 2 55.10 -16.57 -27.68
C MET A 2 54.11 -15.43 -27.50
N LEU A 3 52.82 -15.71 -27.69
CA LEU A 3 51.74 -14.79 -27.33
C LEU A 3 51.59 -14.84 -25.80
N SER A 4 51.83 -13.70 -25.15
CA SER A 4 51.40 -13.43 -23.78
C SER A 4 49.93 -13.01 -23.79
N ILE A 5 49.10 -13.78 -23.08
CA ILE A 5 47.71 -13.43 -22.75
C ILE A 5 47.76 -12.40 -21.61
N PRO A 6 46.97 -11.30 -21.63
CA PRO A 6 46.84 -10.44 -20.46
C PRO A 6 45.87 -11.10 -19.47
N PHE A 7 46.36 -11.44 -18.28
CA PHE A 7 45.50 -11.63 -17.12
C PHE A 7 45.00 -10.24 -16.69
N SER A 8 43.69 -10.04 -16.64
CA SER A 8 43.07 -8.94 -15.89
C SER A 8 43.13 -9.30 -14.41
N SER A 9 44.25 -8.97 -13.76
CA SER A 9 44.31 -8.95 -12.30
C SER A 9 43.55 -7.72 -11.82
N SER A 10 42.41 -7.89 -11.15
CA SER A 10 41.91 -6.88 -10.21
C SER A 10 43.04 -6.58 -9.23
N VAL A 11 43.44 -5.30 -9.16
CA VAL A 11 44.52 -4.87 -8.26
C VAL A 11 43.87 -4.66 -6.89
N ILE A 12 44.01 -5.66 -6.03
CA ILE A 12 43.49 -5.66 -4.66
C ILE A 12 44.40 -4.77 -3.79
N GLY A 13 43.81 -3.78 -3.11
CA GLY A 13 44.51 -3.03 -2.06
C GLY A 13 44.67 -3.88 -0.80
N SER A 14 45.60 -3.54 0.08
CA SER A 14 45.80 -4.28 1.33
C SER A 14 45.43 -3.43 2.53
N SER A 15 44.67 -3.99 3.45
CA SER A 15 44.51 -3.49 4.82
C SER A 15 45.46 -4.25 5.75
N GLU A 16 45.88 -3.59 6.83
CA GLU A 16 46.58 -4.21 7.95
C GLU A 16 45.77 -3.94 9.22
N GLY A 17 45.12 -4.98 9.75
CA GLY A 17 44.44 -5.02 11.04
C GLY A 17 43.98 -6.44 11.40
N GLN A 18 43.27 -6.60 12.51
CA GLN A 18 42.50 -7.82 12.80
C GLN A 18 41.06 -7.41 13.08
N SER A 19 40.09 -8.25 12.69
CA SER A 19 38.70 -8.08 13.14
C SER A 19 38.69 -7.93 14.66
N THR A 20 38.08 -6.86 15.14
CA THR A 20 38.16 -6.44 16.54
C THR A 20 36.77 -6.24 17.10
N VAL A 21 36.51 -6.84 18.26
CA VAL A 21 35.33 -6.54 19.08
C VAL A 21 35.49 -5.14 19.64
N VAL A 22 34.58 -4.24 19.30
CA VAL A 22 34.67 -2.82 19.64
C VAL A 22 33.71 -2.42 20.76
N CYS A 23 32.70 -3.23 21.04
CA CYS A 23 31.65 -3.09 22.07
C CYS A 23 30.96 -4.50 22.19
N CYS A 24 30.17 -4.90 23.17
CA CYS A 24 29.44 -4.23 24.26
C CYS A 24 29.30 -5.19 25.45
N ASP A 25 30.42 -5.51 26.10
CA ASP A 25 30.41 -6.42 27.26
C ASP A 25 29.67 -5.82 28.48
N ASP A 26 29.47 -4.50 28.46
CA ASP A 26 28.79 -3.74 29.51
C ASP A 26 27.27 -3.74 29.29
N ALA A 27 26.53 -3.64 30.40
CA ALA A 27 25.07 -3.58 30.37
C ALA A 27 24.56 -2.18 30.01
N HIS A 28 23.41 -2.14 29.33
CA HIS A 28 22.80 -0.93 28.80
C HIS A 28 21.41 -0.72 29.40
N ASP A 29 21.09 0.53 29.78
CA ASP A 29 19.75 0.94 30.23
C ASP A 29 18.79 1.02 29.05
N ILE A 30 17.78 0.17 28.98
CA ILE A 30 16.79 0.10 27.90
C ILE A 30 15.38 0.01 28.45
N GLU A 31 14.40 0.38 27.64
CA GLU A 31 12.99 0.12 27.92
C GLU A 31 12.55 -1.18 27.23
N LEU A 32 11.98 -2.12 27.98
CA LEU A 32 11.41 -3.36 27.45
C LEU A 32 9.89 -3.25 27.43
N TYR A 33 9.30 -3.09 26.26
CA TYR A 33 7.85 -3.02 26.06
C TYR A 33 7.20 -4.38 26.23
N LEU A 34 6.02 -4.38 26.85
CA LEU A 34 5.20 -5.58 27.04
C LEU A 34 4.33 -5.77 25.79
N ILE A 35 4.51 -6.89 25.08
CA ILE A 35 3.70 -7.25 23.91
C ILE A 35 3.04 -8.62 24.07
N GLY A 36 2.02 -8.92 23.26
CA GLY A 36 1.26 -10.16 23.32
C GLY A 36 0.20 -10.22 24.43
N GLY A 37 -0.42 -11.37 24.62
CA GLY A 37 -1.51 -11.56 25.60
C GLY A 37 -1.01 -11.74 27.05
N SER A 38 -1.77 -12.46 27.88
CA SER A 38 -1.41 -12.71 29.29
C SER A 38 -0.16 -13.59 29.47
N THR A 39 0.27 -14.26 28.40
CA THR A 39 1.59 -14.88 28.27
C THR A 39 2.25 -14.23 27.07
N GLY A 40 3.01 -13.16 27.33
CA GLY A 40 3.55 -12.26 26.32
C GLY A 40 5.07 -12.29 26.25
N GLU A 41 5.62 -11.33 25.52
CA GLU A 41 7.06 -11.15 25.30
C GLU A 41 7.48 -9.74 25.73
N LEU A 42 8.73 -9.61 26.17
CA LEU A 42 9.42 -8.34 26.42
C LEU A 42 10.29 -8.01 25.20
N THR A 43 10.13 -6.81 24.66
CA THR A 43 10.89 -6.37 23.48
C THR A 43 11.47 -4.97 23.65
N PRO A 44 12.71 -4.68 23.21
CA PRO A 44 13.22 -3.31 23.18
C PRO A 44 12.61 -2.47 22.04
N PHE A 45 11.82 -3.06 21.15
CA PHE A 45 11.36 -2.42 19.92
C PHE A 45 9.94 -1.85 20.08
N SER A 46 9.82 -0.52 20.12
CA SER A 46 8.52 0.15 20.18
C SER A 46 7.71 -0.02 18.89
N GLN A 47 8.37 -0.30 17.77
CA GLN A 47 7.74 -0.51 16.46
C GLN A 47 6.89 -1.78 16.39
N LEU A 48 7.01 -2.67 17.40
CA LEU A 48 6.18 -3.87 17.54
C LEU A 48 4.89 -3.61 18.32
N LEU A 49 4.67 -2.38 18.81
CA LEU A 49 3.39 -1.97 19.37
C LEU A 49 2.34 -1.88 18.25
N THR A 50 1.09 -2.20 18.59
CA THR A 50 -0.03 -2.19 17.64
C THR A 50 -1.02 -1.06 17.96
N ASP A 51 -2.05 -0.90 17.14
CA ASP A 51 -3.17 0.00 17.46
C ASP A 51 -4.07 -0.56 18.57
N GLU A 52 -4.13 -1.89 18.73
CA GLU A 52 -5.04 -2.56 19.67
C GLU A 52 -4.35 -2.99 20.96
N ALA A 53 -4.80 -2.47 22.10
CA ALA A 53 -4.26 -2.82 23.40
C ALA A 53 -4.66 -4.23 23.84
N ASN A 54 -3.68 -4.99 24.32
CA ASN A 54 -3.93 -6.19 25.10
C ASN A 54 -4.43 -5.80 26.49
N ASN A 55 -5.30 -6.64 27.07
CA ASN A 55 -5.82 -6.38 28.39
C ASN A 55 -6.00 -7.63 29.26
N ALA A 56 -5.94 -7.39 30.57
CA ALA A 56 -6.35 -8.33 31.61
C ALA A 56 -7.39 -7.66 32.50
N VAL A 57 -8.56 -8.31 32.65
CA VAL A 57 -9.74 -7.73 33.31
C VAL A 57 -10.02 -8.42 34.63
N ILE A 58 -10.11 -7.62 35.70
CA ILE A 58 -10.58 -8.04 37.02
C ILE A 58 -11.94 -7.38 37.28
N ALA A 59 -13.01 -8.14 37.08
CA ALA A 59 -14.40 -7.65 37.17
C ALA A 59 -15.06 -7.79 38.56
N ASN A 60 -14.35 -8.35 39.55
CA ASN A 60 -14.86 -8.51 40.91
C ASN A 60 -13.78 -8.18 41.94
N SER A 61 -14.19 -7.79 43.15
CA SER A 61 -13.23 -7.70 44.24
C SER A 61 -12.69 -9.08 44.58
N ILE A 62 -11.41 -9.29 44.32
CA ILE A 62 -10.70 -10.54 44.60
C ILE A 62 -9.97 -10.44 45.94
N THR A 63 -9.99 -11.54 46.70
CA THR A 63 -9.20 -11.70 47.94
C THR A 63 -8.15 -12.81 47.82
N SER A 64 -7.95 -13.33 46.61
CA SER A 64 -6.98 -14.36 46.24
C SER A 64 -6.10 -13.86 45.11
N GLN A 65 -4.86 -14.33 45.05
CA GLN A 65 -3.90 -13.96 44.02
C GLN A 65 -4.38 -14.39 42.64
N GLU A 66 -4.36 -13.43 41.72
CA GLU A 66 -4.63 -13.62 40.29
C GLU A 66 -3.43 -13.09 39.50
N THR A 67 -2.93 -13.87 38.55
CA THR A 67 -1.84 -13.46 37.67
C THR A 67 -2.43 -12.60 36.56
N VAL A 68 -1.91 -11.38 36.42
CA VAL A 68 -2.33 -10.42 35.39
C VAL A 68 -1.69 -10.81 34.07
N GLY A 69 -0.38 -11.07 34.09
CA GLY A 69 0.38 -11.51 32.94
C GLY A 69 1.79 -11.97 33.30
N VAL A 70 2.37 -12.75 32.40
CA VAL A 70 3.77 -13.17 32.42
C VAL A 70 4.37 -12.81 31.07
N TRP A 71 5.47 -12.06 31.06
CA TRP A 71 6.19 -11.68 29.85
C TRP A 71 7.62 -12.19 29.93
N SER A 72 8.07 -12.93 28.93
CA SER A 72 9.44 -13.42 28.87
C SER A 72 10.27 -12.63 27.87
N PHE A 73 11.54 -12.43 28.20
CA PHE A 73 12.58 -11.95 27.32
C PHE A 73 13.43 -13.16 26.95
N GLY A 74 13.19 -13.71 25.75
CA GLY A 74 13.51 -15.10 25.41
C GLY A 74 14.99 -15.48 25.53
N ARG A 75 15.92 -14.62 25.10
CA ARG A 75 17.37 -14.88 25.19
C ARG A 75 18.13 -13.63 25.60
N VAL A 76 18.98 -13.80 26.62
CA VAL A 76 19.85 -12.73 27.13
C VAL A 76 21.25 -12.88 26.54
N TRP A 77 21.88 -11.77 26.15
CA TRP A 77 23.28 -11.78 25.76
C TRP A 77 24.16 -12.13 26.98
N PRO A 78 25.17 -13.00 26.86
CA PRO A 78 26.04 -13.32 27.99
C PRO A 78 26.80 -12.07 28.45
N GLY A 79 26.83 -11.82 29.77
CA GLY A 79 27.46 -10.63 30.33
C GLY A 79 27.17 -10.45 31.81
N SER A 80 27.55 -9.29 32.36
CA SER A 80 27.25 -8.90 33.74
C SER A 80 26.09 -7.91 33.79
N ILE A 81 25.13 -8.16 34.66
CA ILE A 81 24.06 -7.24 35.05
C ILE A 81 24.50 -6.52 36.33
N PRO A 82 24.64 -5.18 36.33
CA PRO A 82 25.03 -4.42 37.52
C PRO A 82 23.86 -4.26 38.50
N GLU A 83 24.19 -3.97 39.77
CA GLU A 83 23.19 -3.59 40.77
C GLU A 83 22.44 -2.33 40.32
N SER A 84 21.11 -2.44 40.17
CA SER A 84 20.25 -1.38 39.62
C SER A 84 18.81 -1.54 40.09
N THR A 85 17.95 -0.55 39.82
CA THR A 85 16.51 -0.64 40.10
C THR A 85 15.75 -0.60 38.78
N TRP A 86 15.00 -1.66 38.50
CA TRP A 86 14.19 -1.79 37.29
C TRP A 86 12.78 -1.33 37.58
N ASN A 87 12.27 -0.40 36.77
CA ASN A 87 10.96 0.20 36.95
C ASN A 87 9.98 -0.40 35.95
N LEU A 88 8.95 -1.10 36.42
CA LEU A 88 7.81 -1.49 35.60
C LEU A 88 6.75 -0.39 35.66
N VAL A 89 6.33 0.09 34.50
CA VAL A 89 5.19 1.00 34.33
C VAL A 89 4.07 0.26 33.61
N ILE A 90 2.93 0.06 34.27
CA ILE A 90 1.76 -0.61 33.70
C ILE A 90 0.56 0.34 33.66
N ASN A 91 -0.03 0.50 32.49
CA ASN A 91 -1.26 1.25 32.30
C ASN A 91 -2.47 0.48 32.86
N TYR A 92 -3.42 1.22 33.43
CA TYR A 92 -4.67 0.65 33.93
C TYR A 92 -5.87 1.52 33.58
N ARG A 93 -7.06 0.91 33.60
CA ARG A 93 -8.36 1.58 33.47
C ARG A 93 -9.35 1.05 34.51
N VAL A 94 -9.88 1.93 35.36
CA VAL A 94 -10.96 1.64 36.30
C VAL A 94 -12.29 2.13 35.74
N SER A 95 -13.22 1.20 35.52
CA SER A 95 -14.57 1.49 35.00
C SER A 95 -15.66 1.17 36.03
N ASP A 96 -16.76 1.92 36.00
CA ASP A 96 -17.96 1.77 36.84
C ASP A 96 -17.67 1.63 38.36
N ALA A 97 -16.63 2.33 38.84
CA ALA A 97 -16.32 2.49 40.25
C ALA A 97 -15.73 3.89 40.49
N GLY A 98 -15.84 4.42 41.71
CA GLY A 98 -15.20 5.67 42.12
C GLY A 98 -13.68 5.57 42.30
N GLY A 99 -13.11 4.37 42.14
CA GLY A 99 -11.69 4.04 42.26
C GLY A 99 -11.51 2.57 42.68
N ALA A 100 -10.27 2.10 42.76
CA ALA A 100 -9.95 0.75 43.23
C ALA A 100 -8.76 0.79 44.19
N GLN A 101 -8.76 -0.06 45.21
CA GLN A 101 -7.60 -0.32 46.05
C GLN A 101 -6.99 -1.66 45.68
N ILE A 102 -5.72 -1.69 45.30
CA ILE A 102 -5.01 -2.89 44.85
C ILE A 102 -3.86 -3.24 45.79
N ASN A 103 -3.58 -4.53 45.89
CA ASN A 103 -2.32 -5.06 46.40
C ASN A 103 -1.73 -5.92 45.29
N ALA A 104 -0.81 -5.35 44.51
CA ALA A 104 -0.17 -6.02 43.41
C ALA A 104 1.33 -6.22 43.68
N THR A 105 1.92 -7.24 43.06
CA THR A 105 3.34 -7.57 43.16
C THR A 105 3.86 -7.86 41.76
N ALA A 106 4.90 -7.12 41.38
CA ALA A 106 5.67 -7.36 40.16
C ALA A 106 6.95 -8.12 40.54
N SER A 107 7.21 -9.23 39.87
CA SER A 107 8.38 -10.07 40.12
C SER A 107 9.17 -10.28 38.83
N VAL A 108 10.46 -10.02 38.87
CA VAL A 108 11.40 -10.30 37.78
C VAL A 108 12.25 -11.49 38.17
N LYS A 109 12.23 -12.52 37.33
CA LYS A 109 13.03 -13.71 37.48
C LYS A 109 14.14 -13.69 36.43
N ILE A 110 15.39 -13.77 36.88
CA ILE A 110 16.58 -13.82 36.02
C ILE A 110 17.27 -15.15 36.26
N GLY A 111 17.09 -16.09 35.33
CA GLY A 111 17.54 -17.47 35.49
C GLY A 111 16.92 -18.16 36.71
N SER A 112 17.67 -18.25 37.82
CA SER A 112 17.22 -18.89 39.08
C SER A 112 16.93 -17.91 40.21
N GLN A 113 17.22 -16.62 40.02
CA GLN A 113 16.98 -15.57 41.02
C GLN A 113 15.64 -14.88 40.76
N VAL A 114 14.98 -14.43 41.82
CA VAL A 114 13.70 -13.73 41.74
C VAL A 114 13.78 -12.47 42.59
N PHE A 115 13.47 -11.34 41.97
CA PHE A 115 13.40 -10.01 42.56
C PHE A 115 11.96 -9.51 42.47
N SER A 116 11.48 -8.75 43.45
CA SER A 116 10.08 -8.31 43.44
C SER A 116 9.88 -7.00 44.17
N ASP A 117 8.90 -6.22 43.71
CA ASP A 117 8.35 -5.08 44.43
C ASP A 117 6.82 -5.18 44.50
N SER A 118 6.20 -4.48 45.45
CA SER A 118 4.76 -4.52 45.68
C SER A 118 4.19 -3.13 45.95
N THR A 119 2.95 -2.91 45.53
CA THR A 119 2.25 -1.63 45.74
C THR A 119 2.24 -1.25 47.24
N ASN A 120 2.58 0.00 47.53
CA ASN A 120 2.60 0.54 48.89
C ASN A 120 1.33 1.36 49.17
N LEU A 121 1.23 2.01 50.34
CA LEU A 121 0.03 2.76 50.73
C LEU A 121 -0.32 3.90 49.74
N ASP A 122 0.67 4.49 49.08
CA ASP A 122 0.49 5.60 48.16
C ASP A 122 0.16 5.13 46.74
N SER A 123 0.71 3.99 46.29
CA SER A 123 0.43 3.39 44.97
C SER A 123 -0.71 2.36 44.95
N SER A 124 -1.26 2.01 46.12
CA SER A 124 -2.38 1.07 46.24
C SER A 124 -3.74 1.65 45.84
N VAL A 125 -3.89 2.96 45.70
CA VAL A 125 -5.18 3.62 45.39
C VAL A 125 -5.19 4.09 43.95
N LEU A 126 -6.02 3.44 43.14
CA LEU A 126 -6.25 3.75 41.73
C LEU A 126 -7.47 4.68 41.59
N ALA A 127 -7.31 5.76 40.84
CA ALA A 127 -8.39 6.68 40.52
C ALA A 127 -9.34 6.06 39.49
N GLN A 128 -10.55 6.62 39.37
CA GLN A 128 -11.45 6.28 38.27
C GLN A 128 -10.88 6.78 36.94
N GLY A 129 -11.05 6.00 35.87
CA GLY A 129 -10.51 6.31 34.55
C GLY A 129 -9.16 5.64 34.31
N GLU A 130 -8.31 6.26 33.50
CA GLU A 130 -7.00 5.74 33.10
C GLU A 130 -5.87 6.32 33.94
N GLY A 131 -4.81 5.53 34.12
CA GLY A 131 -3.58 5.96 34.79
C GLY A 131 -2.50 4.89 34.72
N THR A 132 -1.38 5.12 35.41
CA THR A 132 -0.25 4.20 35.47
C THR A 132 0.03 3.74 36.90
N ILE A 133 0.58 2.53 37.03
CA ILE A 133 1.13 1.98 38.27
C ILE A 133 2.61 1.71 38.04
N GLU A 134 3.44 2.11 38.99
CA GLU A 134 4.89 1.93 38.94
C GLU A 134 5.36 0.96 40.03
N PHE A 135 6.28 0.06 39.68
CA PHE A 135 6.96 -0.85 40.61
C PHE A 135 8.47 -0.68 40.48
N ALA A 136 9.17 -0.48 41.60
CA ALA A 136 10.61 -0.27 41.63
C ALA A 136 11.33 -1.52 42.16
N ILE A 137 11.74 -2.39 41.24
CA ILE A 137 12.26 -3.74 41.53
C ILE A 137 13.79 -3.67 41.71
N PRO A 138 14.33 -3.92 42.91
CA PRO A 138 15.78 -3.88 43.14
C PRO A 138 16.44 -5.15 42.59
N ILE A 139 17.39 -4.98 41.67
CA ILE A 139 18.18 -6.05 41.06
C ILE A 139 19.60 -6.01 41.62
N GLU A 140 20.07 -7.16 42.12
CA GLU A 140 21.44 -7.32 42.60
C GLU A 140 22.41 -7.64 41.45
N GLU A 141 23.69 -7.30 41.63
CA GLU A 141 24.73 -7.61 40.64
C GLU A 141 24.82 -9.13 40.39
N MET A 142 24.77 -9.53 39.12
CA MET A 142 24.86 -10.94 38.72
C MET A 142 25.44 -11.11 37.32
N SER A 143 25.84 -12.34 36.97
CA SER A 143 26.22 -12.69 35.60
C SER A 143 25.16 -13.57 34.95
N VAL A 144 24.94 -13.34 33.66
CA VAL A 144 24.00 -14.07 32.83
C VAL A 144 24.74 -14.77 31.70
N SER A 145 24.23 -15.93 31.30
CA SER A 145 24.68 -16.69 30.14
C SER A 145 23.61 -16.67 29.05
N ALA A 146 23.98 -17.09 27.84
CA ALA A 146 23.04 -17.24 26.72
C ALA A 146 21.86 -18.21 26.99
N SER A 147 21.92 -19.01 28.07
CA SER A 147 20.82 -19.89 28.51
C SER A 147 19.96 -19.28 29.63
N SER A 148 20.26 -18.04 30.03
CA SER A 148 19.48 -17.32 31.03
C SER A 148 18.28 -16.68 30.35
N GLU A 149 17.15 -16.67 31.06
CA GLU A 149 15.90 -16.07 30.63
C GLU A 149 15.50 -15.01 31.67
N ILE A 150 14.97 -13.89 31.20
CA ILE A 150 14.37 -12.86 32.05
C ILE A 150 12.85 -12.98 31.90
N GLU A 151 12.14 -13.14 33.01
CA GLU A 151 10.70 -13.35 33.03
C GLU A 151 10.09 -12.34 34.01
N LEU A 152 9.15 -11.53 33.55
CA LEU A 152 8.38 -10.59 34.35
C LEU A 152 6.99 -11.17 34.64
N GLU A 153 6.63 -11.32 35.91
CA GLU A 153 5.30 -11.70 36.35
C GLU A 153 4.64 -10.55 37.12
N LEU A 154 3.45 -10.15 36.69
CA LEU A 154 2.59 -9.24 37.44
C LEU A 154 1.42 -10.01 38.05
N SER A 155 1.23 -9.89 39.36
CA SER A 155 0.13 -10.53 40.08
C SER A 155 -0.61 -9.55 40.99
N ALA A 156 -1.94 -9.69 41.06
CA ALA A 156 -2.80 -8.93 41.95
C ALA A 156 -3.31 -9.84 43.07
N ARG A 157 -2.90 -9.56 44.32
CA ARG A 157 -3.28 -10.33 45.50
C ARG A 157 -4.67 -9.97 46.03
N SER A 158 -5.03 -8.70 45.96
CA SER A 158 -6.38 -8.24 46.31
C SER A 158 -6.75 -6.99 45.55
N VAL A 159 -8.01 -6.90 45.11
CA VAL A 159 -8.59 -5.72 44.47
C VAL A 159 -9.90 -5.40 45.18
N VAL A 160 -10.07 -4.17 45.65
CA VAL A 160 -11.28 -3.71 46.35
C VAL A 160 -11.78 -2.44 45.69
N PHE A 161 -12.98 -2.46 45.11
CA PHE A 161 -13.55 -1.29 44.44
C PHE A 161 -14.16 -0.31 45.44
N SER A 162 -13.93 0.98 45.22
CA SER A 162 -14.56 2.06 45.97
C SER A 162 -15.83 2.49 45.27
N VAL A 163 -16.98 2.39 45.95
CA VAL A 163 -18.30 2.70 45.38
C VAL A 163 -18.54 1.95 44.05
N PRO A 164 -18.53 0.61 44.05
CA PRO A 164 -18.73 -0.18 42.84
C PRO A 164 -20.15 0.00 42.29
N GLY A 165 -20.25 0.19 40.98
CA GLY A 165 -21.48 0.10 40.20
C GLY A 165 -21.84 -1.36 39.89
N GLY A 166 -22.65 -1.56 38.85
CA GLY A 166 -23.14 -2.89 38.45
C GLY A 166 -22.11 -3.73 37.71
N ASP A 167 -21.17 -3.08 37.00
CA ASP A 167 -20.12 -3.68 36.16
C ASP A 167 -18.73 -3.07 36.51
N ALA A 168 -18.44 -2.91 37.80
CA ALA A 168 -17.15 -2.40 38.27
C ALA A 168 -16.00 -3.31 37.81
N LYS A 169 -15.05 -2.76 37.05
CA LYS A 169 -13.90 -3.51 36.54
C LYS A 169 -12.61 -2.71 36.59
N LEU A 170 -11.50 -3.42 36.79
CA LEU A 170 -10.13 -2.94 36.64
C LEU A 170 -9.51 -3.66 35.44
N GLU A 171 -8.97 -2.91 34.51
CA GLU A 171 -8.30 -3.42 33.31
C GLU A 171 -6.84 -3.00 33.36
N PHE A 172 -5.91 -3.92 33.17
CA PHE A 172 -4.51 -3.61 32.87
C PHE A 172 -4.33 -3.60 31.36
N LEU A 173 -3.60 -2.62 30.82
CA LEU A 173 -3.48 -2.35 29.38
C LEU A 173 -2.01 -2.33 28.96
N TRP A 174 -1.67 -2.95 27.85
CA TRP A 174 -0.30 -2.95 27.28
C TRP A 174 -0.30 -3.30 25.78
N GLY A 175 0.85 -3.11 25.13
CA GLY A 175 1.10 -3.62 23.77
C GLY A 175 0.55 -2.75 22.64
N SER A 176 0.07 -1.55 22.93
CA SER A 176 -0.35 -0.59 21.91
C SER A 176 0.37 0.75 22.02
N ASP A 177 0.34 1.54 20.95
CA ASP A 177 0.94 2.89 20.93
C ASP A 177 0.29 3.84 21.97
N GLU A 178 -0.98 3.62 22.31
CA GLU A 178 -1.68 4.39 23.35
C GLU A 178 -1.34 3.90 24.77
N PHE A 179 -1.06 2.60 24.93
CA PHE A 179 -0.77 1.96 26.21
C PHE A 179 0.56 1.20 26.13
N ASP A 180 1.65 1.96 26.06
CA ASP A 180 3.04 1.53 25.88
C ASP A 180 3.70 1.02 27.16
N SER A 181 2.97 0.23 27.97
CA SER A 181 3.48 -0.30 29.23
C SER A 181 4.83 -1.02 29.04
N SER A 182 5.83 -0.62 29.84
CA SER A 182 7.23 -1.03 29.68
C SER A 182 7.92 -1.31 31.01
N MET A 183 9.08 -1.96 30.95
CA MET A 183 10.00 -2.14 32.08
C MET A 183 11.38 -1.63 31.72
N SER A 184 11.91 -0.69 32.51
CA SER A 184 13.30 -0.27 32.38
C SER A 184 14.24 -1.38 32.86
N ALA A 185 15.20 -1.81 32.05
CA ALA A 185 16.16 -2.86 32.39
C ALA A 185 17.58 -2.41 32.07
N ASN A 186 18.55 -2.85 32.89
CA ASN A 186 19.98 -2.64 32.65
C ASN A 186 20.63 -4.00 32.35
N ILE A 187 20.77 -4.35 31.06
CA ILE A 187 21.20 -5.68 30.63
C ILE A 187 22.22 -5.64 29.47
N PRO A 188 23.09 -6.65 29.34
CA PRO A 188 23.88 -6.86 28.13
C PRO A 188 22.96 -7.24 26.96
N LEU A 189 23.23 -6.67 25.77
CA LEU A 189 22.33 -6.74 24.62
C LEU A 189 22.91 -7.47 23.41
N MET A 190 24.18 -7.24 23.11
CA MET A 190 24.82 -7.70 21.89
C MET A 190 26.33 -7.57 21.96
N GLU A 191 27.02 -8.15 21.00
CA GLU A 191 28.40 -7.87 20.69
C GLU A 191 28.50 -7.17 19.33
N LEU A 192 29.35 -6.15 19.26
CA LEU A 192 29.58 -5.37 18.07
C LEU A 192 31.07 -5.45 17.72
N SER A 193 31.36 -5.97 16.53
CA SER A 193 32.72 -6.05 16.02
C SER A 193 32.84 -5.38 14.66
N ILE A 194 34.05 -4.92 14.34
CA ILE A 194 34.37 -4.34 13.03
C ILE A 194 35.39 -5.27 12.38
N ASP A 195 35.04 -5.77 11.19
CA ASP A 195 35.91 -6.62 10.39
C ASP A 195 37.02 -5.80 9.73
N GLU A 196 38.09 -6.49 9.33
CA GLU A 196 39.16 -5.87 8.56
C GLU A 196 38.61 -5.32 7.22
N PRO A 197 38.88 -4.04 6.87
CA PRO A 197 38.37 -3.44 5.64
C PRO A 197 38.82 -4.20 4.39
N ILE A 198 37.91 -4.38 3.43
CA ILE A 198 38.23 -4.98 2.12
C ILE A 198 38.43 -3.86 1.11
N ILE A 199 39.56 -3.84 0.41
CA ILE A 199 39.90 -2.75 -0.52
C ILE A 199 39.88 -3.29 -1.95
N GLU A 200 39.01 -2.72 -2.79
CA GLU A 200 38.92 -3.07 -4.20
C GLU A 200 38.97 -1.83 -5.10
N GLY A 201 40.06 -1.68 -5.84
CA GLY A 201 40.32 -0.47 -6.61
C GLY A 201 40.38 0.75 -5.68
N GLY A 202 39.46 1.69 -5.88
CA GLY A 202 39.30 2.89 -5.05
C GLY A 202 38.26 2.77 -3.93
N ASP A 203 37.49 1.67 -3.90
CA ASP A 203 36.42 1.47 -2.93
C ASP A 203 36.98 0.72 -1.71
N THR A 204 36.58 1.16 -0.52
CA THR A 204 36.88 0.48 0.75
C THR A 204 35.57 0.00 1.37
N TYR A 205 35.42 -1.30 1.50
CA TYR A 205 34.27 -1.93 2.14
C TYR A 205 34.54 -2.10 3.62
N LEU A 206 33.62 -1.58 4.42
CA LEU A 206 33.73 -1.52 5.88
C LEU A 206 32.56 -2.28 6.48
N SER A 207 32.85 -3.34 7.22
CA SER A 207 31.81 -4.26 7.72
C SER A 207 31.71 -4.18 9.25
N ALA A 208 30.49 -3.95 9.74
CA ALA A 208 30.15 -4.13 11.15
C ALA A 208 29.40 -5.45 11.33
N VAL A 209 29.81 -6.25 12.30
CA VAL A 209 29.16 -7.50 12.67
C VAL A 209 28.40 -7.29 13.96
N ILE A 210 27.09 -7.55 13.91
CA ILE A 210 26.17 -7.46 15.02
C ILE A 210 25.82 -8.89 15.43
N ASP A 211 26.22 -9.28 16.63
CA ASP A 211 25.81 -10.54 17.23
C ASP A 211 24.83 -10.26 18.36
N SER A 212 23.57 -10.66 18.18
CA SER A 212 22.46 -10.25 19.04
C SER A 212 21.42 -11.36 19.16
N PRO A 213 20.78 -11.52 20.34
CA PRO A 213 19.70 -12.48 20.50
C PRO A 213 18.45 -12.11 19.69
N PHE A 214 18.33 -10.87 19.22
CA PHE A 214 17.19 -10.38 18.46
C PHE A 214 17.24 -10.76 16.97
N GLY A 215 18.37 -11.28 16.47
CA GLY A 215 18.52 -11.61 15.06
C GLY A 215 18.20 -10.41 14.16
N LEU A 216 17.39 -10.63 13.12
CA LEU A 216 17.03 -9.59 12.13
C LEU A 216 16.29 -8.41 12.74
N ASP A 217 15.59 -8.60 13.86
CA ASP A 217 14.85 -7.53 14.53
C ASP A 217 15.79 -6.44 15.05
N ALA A 218 17.04 -6.79 15.39
CA ALA A 218 18.07 -5.82 15.77
C ALA A 218 18.40 -4.82 14.67
N LEU A 219 18.29 -5.22 13.39
CA LEU A 219 18.35 -4.26 12.30
C LEU A 219 16.98 -3.66 12.06
N ALA A 220 15.96 -4.52 12.00
CA ALA A 220 14.70 -4.16 11.41
C ALA A 220 13.94 -3.08 12.16
N TYR A 221 14.06 -3.12 13.48
CA TYR A 221 13.36 -2.22 14.39
C TYR A 221 14.33 -1.31 15.15
N SER A 222 15.62 -1.32 14.79
CA SER A 222 16.54 -0.30 15.30
C SER A 222 16.17 1.08 14.76
N ASP A 223 16.45 2.11 15.56
CA ASP A 223 16.24 3.49 15.18
C ASP A 223 17.28 3.93 14.13
N SER A 224 18.53 3.52 14.30
CA SER A 224 19.57 3.77 13.29
C SER A 224 20.81 2.89 13.47
N ILE A 225 21.43 2.55 12.35
CA ILE A 225 22.79 2.03 12.30
C ILE A 225 23.64 2.86 11.33
N GLU A 226 24.76 3.38 11.82
CA GLU A 226 25.58 4.31 11.08
C GLU A 226 27.06 3.98 11.20
N MET A 227 27.77 4.14 10.09
CA MET A 227 29.21 3.98 10.03
C MET A 227 29.89 5.32 9.79
N TYR A 228 31.04 5.52 10.43
CA TYR A 228 31.85 6.72 10.33
C TYR A 228 33.31 6.36 10.06
N VAL A 229 33.96 7.16 9.20
CA VAL A 229 35.40 7.15 8.94
C VAL A 229 35.97 8.51 9.31
N ASP A 230 36.94 8.54 10.22
CA ASP A 230 37.58 9.75 10.75
C ASP A 230 36.56 10.80 11.26
N GLY A 231 35.43 10.32 11.79
CA GLY A 231 34.34 11.13 12.31
C GLY A 231 33.35 11.66 11.26
N LEU A 232 33.54 11.33 9.97
CA LEU A 232 32.60 11.62 8.89
C LEU A 232 31.71 10.41 8.64
N LYS A 233 30.40 10.62 8.50
CA LYS A 233 29.45 9.55 8.18
C LYS A 233 29.76 8.99 6.79
N VAL A 234 29.74 7.67 6.65
CA VAL A 234 29.80 7.00 5.35
C VAL A 234 28.39 7.07 4.74
N ASP A 235 28.28 7.73 3.60
CA ASP A 235 27.03 7.84 2.86
C ASP A 235 26.77 6.60 2.00
N GLY A 236 25.50 6.34 1.70
CA GLY A 236 25.05 5.23 0.85
C GLY A 236 24.34 4.12 1.63
N ASP A 237 23.62 3.29 0.88
CA ASP A 237 22.89 2.16 1.44
C ASP A 237 23.87 0.98 1.62
N PRO A 238 24.01 0.45 2.85
CA PRO A 238 24.85 -0.71 3.08
C PRO A 238 24.24 -1.98 2.49
N ILE A 239 25.06 -3.02 2.39
CA ILE A 239 24.61 -4.38 2.04
C ILE A 239 24.69 -5.24 3.28
N GLU A 240 23.58 -5.88 3.63
CA GLU A 240 23.48 -6.78 4.76
C GLU A 240 23.55 -8.24 4.35
N THR A 241 24.32 -9.04 5.09
CA THR A 241 24.41 -10.49 4.93
C THR A 241 24.30 -11.19 6.27
N LYS A 242 24.05 -12.50 6.25
CA LYS A 242 23.98 -13.33 7.45
C LYS A 242 25.21 -14.23 7.56
N ARG A 243 25.94 -14.15 8.68
CA ARG A 243 27.07 -15.03 9.00
C ARG A 243 26.76 -15.83 10.25
N GLY A 244 26.28 -17.07 10.09
CA GLY A 244 25.79 -17.86 11.22
C GLY A 244 24.52 -17.24 11.80
N ASP A 245 24.51 -16.87 13.08
CA ASP A 245 23.41 -16.13 13.71
C ASP A 245 23.66 -14.60 13.72
N SER A 246 24.86 -14.16 13.38
CA SER A 246 25.25 -12.74 13.33
C SER A 246 24.85 -12.08 12.01
N ILE A 247 24.62 -10.77 12.07
CA ILE A 247 24.33 -9.96 10.90
C ILE A 247 25.55 -9.11 10.57
N VAL A 248 25.93 -9.09 9.30
CA VAL A 248 27.05 -8.29 8.81
C VAL A 248 26.49 -7.18 7.94
N VAL A 249 26.73 -5.93 8.32
CA VAL A 249 26.33 -4.75 7.55
C VAL A 249 27.58 -4.13 6.95
N THR A 250 27.61 -3.99 5.63
CA THR A 250 28.81 -3.55 4.90
C THR A 250 28.55 -2.28 4.12
N TRP A 251 29.26 -1.20 4.46
CA TRP A 251 29.21 0.07 3.77
C TRP A 251 30.32 0.18 2.72
N THR A 252 30.05 0.92 1.65
CA THR A 252 31.04 1.24 0.62
C THR A 252 31.54 2.66 0.83
N TRP A 253 32.82 2.82 1.16
CA TRP A 253 33.46 4.12 1.33
C TRP A 253 34.38 4.43 0.14
N THR A 254 34.10 5.52 -0.57
CA THR A 254 34.75 5.88 -1.85
C THR A 254 35.73 7.07 -1.74
N ASP A 255 35.88 7.67 -0.55
CA ASP A 255 36.73 8.86 -0.37
C ASP A 255 38.18 8.53 0.05
N ALA A 256 38.56 7.25 -0.04
CA ALA A 256 39.88 6.81 0.36
C ALA A 256 40.97 7.44 -0.53
N ALA A 257 41.94 8.10 0.11
CA ALA A 257 43.06 8.70 -0.61
C ALA A 257 44.03 7.62 -1.12
N SER A 258 44.57 7.80 -2.33
CA SER A 258 45.59 6.91 -2.89
C SER A 258 46.83 6.86 -1.99
N GLY A 259 47.38 5.66 -1.78
CA GLY A 259 48.54 5.41 -0.91
C GLY A 259 48.15 4.75 0.40
N THR A 260 49.12 4.67 1.32
CA THR A 260 48.91 4.11 2.65
C THR A 260 48.41 5.18 3.60
N THR A 261 47.24 5.00 4.19
CA THR A 261 46.63 5.91 5.15
C THR A 261 46.10 5.13 6.35
N SER A 262 46.06 5.78 7.53
CA SER A 262 45.42 5.20 8.71
C SER A 262 44.08 5.90 8.89
N ILE A 263 43.04 5.09 9.06
CA ILE A 263 41.65 5.53 9.21
C ILE A 263 41.11 5.07 10.55
N GLN A 264 40.33 5.93 11.21
CA GLN A 264 39.53 5.56 12.37
C GLN A 264 38.13 5.18 11.91
N VAL A 265 37.74 3.92 12.10
CA VAL A 265 36.40 3.43 11.77
C VAL A 265 35.60 3.33 13.06
N SER A 266 34.40 3.90 13.08
CA SER A 266 33.47 3.75 14.20
C SER A 266 32.07 3.44 13.72
N VAL A 267 31.40 2.53 14.42
CA VAL A 267 29.99 2.18 14.21
C VAL A 267 29.16 2.70 15.38
N ARG A 268 27.97 3.17 15.07
CA ARG A 268 26.97 3.66 16.03
C ARG A 268 25.64 2.97 15.73
N LEU A 269 25.05 2.36 16.74
CA LEU A 269 23.76 1.70 16.69
C LEU A 269 22.87 2.31 17.77
N ASN A 270 21.66 2.67 17.38
CA ASN A 270 20.61 3.08 18.29
C ASN A 270 19.44 2.10 18.18
N LEU A 271 19.15 1.38 19.26
CA LEU A 271 18.03 0.43 19.29
C LEU A 271 16.68 1.11 19.53
N GLN A 272 16.67 2.24 20.24
CA GLN A 272 15.44 2.95 20.63
C GLN A 272 15.63 4.45 20.41
N PRO A 273 14.60 5.20 19.96
CA PRO A 273 14.74 6.63 19.67
C PRO A 273 15.33 7.48 20.81
N ASN A 274 15.08 7.10 22.07
CA ASN A 274 15.63 7.76 23.27
C ASN A 274 16.54 6.83 24.09
N GLY A 275 17.03 5.75 23.49
CA GLY A 275 17.85 4.73 24.14
C GLY A 275 19.34 5.08 24.23
N PRO A 276 20.14 4.17 24.81
CA PRO A 276 21.57 4.34 24.91
C PRO A 276 22.21 4.16 23.53
N LEU A 277 23.10 5.08 23.18
CA LEU A 277 23.90 4.96 21.95
C LEU A 277 24.95 3.87 22.13
N ILE A 278 24.79 2.77 21.40
CA ILE A 278 25.75 1.68 21.35
C ILE A 278 26.80 2.06 20.30
N GLN A 279 28.06 2.19 20.70
CA GLN A 279 29.11 2.61 19.77
C GLN A 279 30.46 1.96 20.08
N GLY A 280 31.23 1.74 19.01
CA GLY A 280 32.58 1.21 19.09
C GLY A 280 33.46 1.77 17.98
N SER A 281 34.78 1.79 18.19
CA SER A 281 35.72 2.29 17.19
C SER A 281 37.04 1.52 17.20
N THR A 282 37.65 1.39 16.03
CA THR A 282 38.98 0.80 15.85
C THR A 282 39.76 1.60 14.80
N GLN A 283 41.07 1.34 14.69
CA GLN A 283 41.94 1.96 13.70
C GLN A 283 42.49 0.90 12.75
N PHE A 284 42.43 1.19 11.46
CA PHE A 284 43.02 0.35 10.42
C PHE A 284 44.08 1.14 9.64
N THR A 285 45.05 0.43 9.09
CA THR A 285 45.92 0.98 8.05
C THR A 285 45.49 0.39 6.72
N ILE A 286 45.08 1.25 5.79
CA ILE A 286 44.64 0.85 4.44
C ILE A 286 45.65 1.31 3.40
N GLN A 287 45.80 0.52 2.34
CA GLN A 287 46.60 0.88 1.18
C GLN A 287 45.76 0.81 -0.09
N VAL A 288 45.43 1.98 -0.63
CA VAL A 288 44.69 2.14 -1.89
C VAL A 288 45.68 2.36 -3.02
N THR A 289 45.67 1.47 -4.02
CA THR A 289 46.69 1.48 -5.08
C THR A 289 46.27 2.32 -6.29
N ASP A 290 44.96 2.44 -6.54
CA ASP A 290 44.37 3.27 -7.60
C ASP A 290 43.02 3.83 -7.11
N THR A 291 42.69 5.08 -7.42
CA THR A 291 41.38 5.70 -7.11
C THR A 291 40.34 5.43 -8.20
N GLY A 292 40.71 4.76 -9.29
CA GLY A 292 39.78 4.29 -10.31
C GLY A 292 39.59 2.77 -10.27
N GLY A 293 38.37 2.29 -10.50
CA GLY A 293 38.10 0.86 -10.77
C GLY A 293 37.36 0.07 -9.69
N GLY A 294 36.62 0.73 -8.79
CA GLY A 294 35.64 0.08 -7.90
C GLY A 294 34.27 -0.13 -8.56
N THR A 295 33.46 -1.04 -8.01
CA THR A 295 32.08 -1.31 -8.47
C THR A 295 31.07 -0.30 -7.92
N GLY A 296 31.43 0.42 -6.84
CA GLY A 296 30.58 1.36 -6.11
C GLY A 296 29.61 0.70 -5.14
N THR A 297 29.57 -0.62 -5.08
CA THR A 297 28.70 -1.40 -4.19
C THR A 297 29.41 -2.69 -3.80
N PHE A 298 29.32 -3.04 -2.52
CA PHE A 298 29.86 -4.28 -2.00
C PHE A 298 29.14 -5.49 -2.62
N TYR A 299 29.92 -6.47 -3.07
CA TYR A 299 29.40 -7.72 -3.60
C TYR A 299 29.67 -8.84 -2.59
N PRO A 300 28.63 -9.37 -1.91
CA PRO A 300 28.82 -10.39 -0.89
C PRO A 300 29.00 -11.79 -1.51
N GLU A 301 29.83 -12.62 -0.86
CA GLU A 301 29.97 -14.05 -1.19
C GLU A 301 28.75 -14.85 -0.72
N ASP A 302 28.15 -14.48 0.42
CA ASP A 302 26.94 -15.10 0.96
C ASP A 302 25.67 -14.39 0.47
N GLU A 303 24.54 -15.11 0.48
CA GLU A 303 23.23 -14.56 0.11
C GLU A 303 22.88 -13.30 0.94
N PRO A 304 22.62 -12.15 0.30
CA PRO A 304 22.26 -10.93 1.00
C PRO A 304 20.89 -11.04 1.67
N LEU A 305 20.68 -10.24 2.71
CA LEU A 305 19.38 -10.13 3.33
C LEU A 305 18.40 -9.43 2.38
N ARG A 306 17.12 -9.81 2.52
CA ARG A 306 16.01 -9.29 1.70
C ARG A 306 15.41 -7.98 2.26
N THR A 307 15.87 -7.55 3.42
CA THR A 307 15.40 -6.34 4.09
C THR A 307 16.46 -5.86 5.09
N SER A 308 16.59 -4.54 5.18
CA SER A 308 17.33 -3.82 6.21
C SER A 308 16.45 -3.51 7.43
N GLY A 309 15.12 -3.65 7.29
CA GLY A 309 14.16 -3.29 8.34
C GLY A 309 13.02 -2.40 7.95
N SER A 310 13.24 -1.52 6.98
CA SER A 310 12.19 -0.69 6.46
C SER A 310 11.30 -1.46 5.48
N GLY A 311 11.80 -2.56 4.90
CA GLY A 311 11.20 -3.21 3.74
C GLY A 311 11.50 -2.46 2.44
N SER A 312 11.28 -3.11 1.32
CA SER A 312 11.50 -2.55 -0.02
C SER A 312 10.22 -1.95 -0.63
N PRO A 313 10.31 -0.94 -1.51
CA PRO A 313 9.15 -0.44 -2.26
C PRO A 313 8.60 -1.47 -3.25
N LEU A 314 7.27 -1.55 -3.37
CA LEU A 314 6.58 -2.44 -4.31
C LEU A 314 5.56 -1.68 -5.17
N ALA A 315 5.67 -1.82 -6.49
CA ALA A 315 4.70 -1.28 -7.43
C ALA A 315 4.20 -2.37 -8.39
N ILE A 316 2.88 -2.46 -8.54
CA ILE A 316 2.23 -3.47 -9.35
C ILE A 316 1.35 -2.81 -10.41
N GLU A 317 1.63 -3.12 -11.66
CA GLU A 317 0.76 -2.78 -12.79
C GLU A 317 0.18 -4.06 -13.39
N GLN A 318 -1.14 -4.08 -13.60
CA GLN A 318 -1.82 -5.19 -14.27
C GLN A 318 -2.64 -4.71 -15.45
N LEU A 319 -2.38 -5.28 -16.61
CA LEU A 319 -3.13 -5.08 -17.83
C LEU A 319 -3.87 -6.37 -18.16
N ILE A 320 -5.19 -6.31 -18.27
CA ILE A 320 -6.03 -7.49 -18.49
C ILE A 320 -6.88 -7.27 -19.74
N ASP A 321 -6.78 -8.18 -20.71
CA ASP A 321 -7.56 -8.16 -21.93
C ASP A 321 -8.49 -9.37 -22.01
N LEU A 322 -9.80 -9.10 -22.04
CA LEU A 322 -10.84 -10.11 -22.21
C LEU A 322 -11.31 -10.14 -23.67
N SER A 323 -11.07 -11.25 -24.34
CA SER A 323 -11.43 -11.45 -25.76
C SER A 323 -12.15 -12.78 -25.98
N SER A 324 -12.75 -12.93 -27.17
CA SER A 324 -13.28 -14.22 -27.61
C SER A 324 -12.50 -14.68 -28.83
N ASP A 325 -12.01 -15.91 -28.78
CA ASP A 325 -11.26 -16.54 -29.87
C ASP A 325 -11.80 -17.95 -30.11
N ASP A 326 -12.18 -18.25 -31.35
CA ASP A 326 -12.84 -19.50 -31.77
C ASP A 326 -14.05 -19.91 -30.90
N GLY A 327 -14.79 -18.93 -30.38
CA GLY A 327 -15.97 -19.16 -29.53
C GLY A 327 -15.65 -19.55 -28.09
N ASN A 328 -14.38 -19.47 -27.67
CA ASN A 328 -13.97 -19.58 -26.29
C ASN A 328 -13.65 -18.19 -25.73
N LEU A 329 -14.01 -17.96 -24.48
CA LEU A 329 -13.66 -16.74 -23.76
C LEU A 329 -12.21 -16.86 -23.27
N LYS A 330 -11.36 -15.90 -23.63
CA LYS A 330 -9.95 -15.88 -23.25
C LYS A 330 -9.62 -14.61 -22.49
N MET A 331 -8.84 -14.74 -21.43
CA MET A 331 -8.31 -13.64 -20.65
C MET A 331 -6.79 -13.66 -20.74
N ALA A 332 -6.22 -12.62 -21.33
CA ALA A 332 -4.80 -12.35 -21.28
C ALA A 332 -4.53 -11.40 -20.11
N LYS A 333 -3.57 -11.74 -19.25
CA LYS A 333 -3.19 -10.92 -18.10
C LYS A 333 -1.69 -10.70 -18.12
N THR A 334 -1.29 -9.44 -18.16
CA THR A 334 0.09 -8.99 -18.02
C THR A 334 0.23 -8.33 -16.67
N THR A 335 1.05 -8.89 -15.78
CA THR A 335 1.36 -8.35 -14.46
C THR A 335 2.81 -7.94 -14.42
N ILE A 336 3.06 -6.66 -14.21
CA ILE A 336 4.38 -6.05 -14.09
C ILE A 336 4.58 -5.75 -12.60
N ILE A 337 5.67 -6.28 -12.05
CA ILE A 337 6.06 -6.10 -10.66
C ILE A 337 7.37 -5.32 -10.66
N ASP A 338 7.29 -4.05 -10.30
CA ASP A 338 8.45 -3.17 -10.15
C ASP A 338 8.94 -3.23 -8.70
N ILE A 339 10.23 -3.53 -8.57
CA ILE A 339 10.89 -3.86 -7.30
C ILE A 339 12.11 -2.96 -7.17
N ASP A 340 12.28 -2.37 -6.00
CA ASP A 340 13.44 -1.54 -5.66
C ASP A 340 14.06 -2.00 -4.33
N GLY A 341 15.14 -1.33 -3.88
CA GLY A 341 15.78 -1.57 -2.59
C GLY A 341 16.46 -2.92 -2.43
N GLU A 342 16.49 -3.43 -1.20
CA GLU A 342 17.17 -4.66 -0.79
C GLU A 342 16.65 -5.88 -1.55
N MET A 343 15.33 -5.94 -1.80
CA MET A 343 14.75 -7.02 -2.58
C MET A 343 15.24 -6.99 -4.03
N ALA A 344 15.40 -5.82 -4.66
CA ALA A 344 15.94 -5.73 -6.01
C ALA A 344 17.40 -6.19 -6.05
N PHE A 345 18.21 -5.80 -5.05
CA PHE A 345 19.59 -6.27 -4.91
C PHE A 345 19.65 -7.79 -4.73
N TRP A 346 18.82 -8.37 -3.86
CA TRP A 346 18.74 -9.81 -3.63
C TRP A 346 18.36 -10.59 -4.89
N ILE A 347 17.38 -10.12 -5.67
CA ILE A 347 17.00 -10.74 -6.96
C ILE A 347 18.17 -10.67 -7.96
N ARG A 348 18.89 -9.53 -8.02
CA ARG A 348 20.06 -9.34 -8.89
C ARG A 348 21.20 -10.28 -8.52
N TRP A 349 21.55 -10.34 -7.24
CA TRP A 349 22.53 -11.27 -6.71
C TRP A 349 22.14 -12.72 -7.01
N GLY A 350 20.85 -13.05 -6.85
CA GLY A 350 20.32 -14.38 -7.14
C GLY A 350 20.41 -14.80 -8.61
N MET A 351 20.29 -13.84 -9.55
CA MET A 351 20.49 -14.13 -10.98
C MET A 351 21.95 -14.48 -11.32
N ASP A 352 22.90 -13.79 -10.69
CA ASP A 352 24.36 -13.99 -10.84
C ASP A 352 24.85 -15.29 -10.16
N HIS A 353 23.98 -15.96 -9.38
CA HIS A 353 24.24 -17.24 -8.70
C HIS A 353 23.41 -18.41 -9.25
N ILE A 354 22.86 -18.28 -10.45
CA ILE A 354 21.97 -19.33 -10.99
C ILE A 354 22.69 -20.67 -11.19
N GLY A 355 22.11 -21.70 -10.57
CA GLY A 355 22.63 -23.06 -10.61
C GLY A 355 23.95 -23.23 -9.87
N ASP A 356 24.26 -22.32 -8.95
CA ASP A 356 25.25 -22.53 -7.92
C ASP A 356 24.81 -23.67 -6.97
N THR A 357 25.77 -24.52 -6.62
CA THR A 357 25.57 -25.69 -5.75
C THR A 357 25.95 -25.43 -4.30
N ASP A 358 26.62 -24.32 -4.01
CA ASP A 358 27.12 -23.98 -2.68
C ASP A 358 26.10 -23.15 -1.88
N LEU A 359 25.01 -22.71 -2.50
CA LEU A 359 23.88 -22.06 -1.84
C LEU A 359 23.31 -22.92 -0.69
N PRO A 360 22.89 -22.29 0.42
CA PRO A 360 22.27 -23.01 1.53
C PRO A 360 20.92 -23.59 1.11
N THR A 361 20.54 -24.73 1.69
CA THR A 361 19.25 -25.40 1.39
C THR A 361 18.02 -24.57 1.79
N SER A 362 18.22 -23.51 2.58
CA SER A 362 17.18 -22.54 2.94
C SER A 362 16.91 -21.50 1.85
N SER A 363 17.82 -21.34 0.89
CA SER A 363 17.65 -20.42 -0.23
C SER A 363 16.59 -20.95 -1.19
N VAL A 364 15.70 -20.07 -1.68
CA VAL A 364 14.72 -20.44 -2.71
C VAL A 364 15.35 -20.70 -4.08
N LEU A 365 16.59 -20.27 -4.27
CA LEU A 365 17.41 -20.50 -5.46
C LEU A 365 18.11 -21.86 -5.43
N PHE A 366 18.11 -22.53 -4.27
CA PHE A 366 18.74 -23.83 -4.12
C PHE A 366 18.17 -24.86 -5.10
N GLY A 367 19.05 -25.50 -5.87
CA GLY A 367 18.68 -26.55 -6.82
C GLY A 367 17.97 -26.06 -8.08
N TRP A 368 18.12 -24.79 -8.45
CA TRP A 368 17.79 -24.29 -9.79
C TRP A 368 18.75 -24.90 -10.83
N ASP A 369 18.27 -25.22 -12.03
CA ASP A 369 19.15 -25.72 -13.08
C ASP A 369 20.04 -24.57 -13.58
N LYS A 370 21.32 -24.87 -13.80
CA LYS A 370 22.25 -23.94 -14.42
C LYS A 370 21.97 -23.73 -15.91
N GLY A 371 21.38 -24.72 -16.57
CA GLY A 371 21.17 -24.70 -18.02
C GLY A 371 22.46 -24.39 -18.78
N GLY A 372 22.49 -23.23 -19.47
CA GLY A 372 23.63 -22.76 -20.27
C GLY A 372 24.60 -21.82 -19.53
N VAL A 373 24.37 -21.51 -18.26
CA VAL A 373 25.24 -20.64 -17.45
C VAL A 373 26.55 -21.36 -17.16
N SER A 374 27.68 -20.75 -17.52
CA SER A 374 29.02 -21.26 -17.22
C SER A 374 29.54 -20.70 -15.91
N ASP A 375 30.57 -21.36 -15.36
CA ASP A 375 31.19 -20.91 -14.11
C ASP A 375 31.89 -19.54 -14.25
N ASP A 376 32.28 -19.13 -15.47
CA ASP A 376 32.83 -17.78 -15.75
C ASP A 376 31.77 -16.66 -15.70
N ASN A 377 30.48 -17.01 -15.83
CA ASN A 377 29.37 -16.06 -15.80
C ASN A 377 28.92 -15.81 -14.36
N ARG A 378 28.93 -16.88 -13.55
CA ARG A 378 28.55 -16.79 -12.14
C ARG A 378 29.54 -15.94 -11.38
N GLU A 379 29.01 -15.21 -10.40
CA GLU A 379 29.81 -14.34 -9.54
C GLU A 379 30.64 -13.31 -10.33
N SER A 380 30.24 -13.03 -11.58
CA SER A 380 30.88 -12.02 -12.43
C SER A 380 30.52 -10.60 -11.98
N ARG A 381 29.53 -10.47 -11.09
CA ARG A 381 28.93 -9.22 -10.58
C ARG A 381 28.17 -8.46 -11.65
N ASN A 382 27.89 -9.09 -12.78
CA ASN A 382 27.26 -8.48 -13.92
C ASN A 382 26.35 -9.47 -14.62
N ILE A 383 25.05 -9.27 -14.48
CA ILE A 383 24.03 -10.20 -14.94
C ILE A 383 24.11 -10.33 -16.46
N GLU A 384 24.57 -11.48 -16.94
CA GLU A 384 24.63 -11.73 -18.37
C GLU A 384 23.28 -12.19 -18.93
N ASN A 385 23.09 -11.99 -20.23
CA ASN A 385 21.86 -12.40 -20.90
C ASN A 385 21.55 -13.90 -20.71
N VAL A 386 22.56 -14.76 -20.62
CA VAL A 386 22.36 -16.20 -20.43
C VAL A 386 21.80 -16.54 -19.03
N GLU A 387 22.19 -15.78 -18.01
CA GLU A 387 21.70 -15.93 -16.64
C GLU A 387 20.27 -15.40 -16.54
N LYS A 388 20.01 -14.21 -17.07
CA LYS A 388 18.67 -13.65 -17.18
C LYS A 388 17.71 -14.61 -17.90
N GLU A 389 18.11 -15.14 -19.06
CA GLU A 389 17.28 -16.10 -19.79
C GLU A 389 17.07 -17.40 -19.00
N GLN A 390 18.05 -17.84 -18.19
CA GLN A 390 17.90 -19.00 -17.33
C GLN A 390 16.97 -18.72 -16.15
N PHE A 391 17.05 -17.54 -15.56
CA PHE A 391 16.13 -17.06 -14.52
C PHE A 391 14.69 -17.11 -15.03
N GLU A 392 14.44 -16.52 -16.20
CA GLU A 392 13.12 -16.51 -16.85
C GLU A 392 12.60 -17.92 -17.14
N ARG A 393 13.49 -18.88 -17.44
CA ARG A 393 13.12 -20.30 -17.66
C ARG A 393 12.75 -21.00 -16.35
N GLU A 394 13.56 -20.87 -15.31
CA GLU A 394 13.29 -21.47 -14.00
C GLU A 394 12.02 -20.89 -13.38
N MET A 395 11.84 -19.56 -13.47
CA MET A 395 10.65 -18.87 -12.98
C MET A 395 9.35 -19.44 -13.58
N LYS A 396 9.33 -19.86 -14.85
CA LYS A 396 8.11 -20.45 -15.46
C LYS A 396 7.60 -21.67 -14.70
N THR A 397 8.51 -22.41 -14.07
CA THR A 397 8.19 -23.62 -13.30
C THR A 397 8.11 -23.34 -11.81
N ARG A 398 8.91 -22.39 -11.31
CA ARG A 398 9.15 -22.17 -9.87
C ARG A 398 8.61 -20.86 -9.31
N TYR A 399 7.95 -20.02 -10.11
CA TYR A 399 7.48 -18.69 -9.64
C TYR A 399 6.62 -18.78 -8.37
N ARG A 400 5.82 -19.85 -8.20
CA ARG A 400 5.01 -20.01 -6.99
C ARG A 400 5.85 -20.08 -5.73
N THR A 401 6.90 -20.90 -5.75
CA THR A 401 7.85 -21.03 -4.64
C THR A 401 8.66 -19.76 -4.49
N TYR A 402 9.21 -19.22 -5.58
CA TYR A 402 10.04 -18.02 -5.53
C TYR A 402 9.27 -16.79 -5.00
N MET A 403 8.00 -16.64 -5.37
CA MET A 403 7.19 -15.52 -4.92
C MET A 403 6.56 -15.77 -3.54
N SER A 404 5.99 -16.95 -3.28
CA SER A 404 5.13 -17.14 -2.10
C SER A 404 5.84 -17.71 -0.87
N ASP A 405 7.01 -18.33 -1.03
CA ASP A 405 7.71 -19.00 0.08
C ASP A 405 8.32 -18.00 1.07
N ILE A 406 8.53 -18.43 2.31
CA ILE A 406 9.09 -17.58 3.38
C ILE A 406 10.53 -17.14 3.09
N GLY A 407 11.27 -17.95 2.33
CA GLY A 407 12.60 -17.62 1.80
C GLY A 407 12.57 -16.79 0.51
N GLY A 408 11.40 -16.56 -0.08
CA GLY A 408 11.21 -15.85 -1.35
C GLY A 408 10.71 -14.43 -1.18
N MET A 409 9.88 -13.97 -2.11
CA MET A 409 9.31 -12.61 -2.10
C MET A 409 8.13 -12.43 -1.12
N GLN A 410 7.63 -13.50 -0.50
CA GLN A 410 6.39 -13.53 0.31
C GLN A 410 5.17 -12.82 -0.29
N LEU A 411 5.04 -12.84 -1.63
CA LEU A 411 3.84 -12.42 -2.37
C LEU A 411 3.05 -13.66 -2.78
N GLN A 412 1.76 -13.71 -2.46
CA GLN A 412 0.88 -14.83 -2.83
C GLN A 412 0.67 -14.87 -4.34
N SER A 413 1.46 -15.70 -5.02
CA SER A 413 1.46 -15.77 -6.48
C SER A 413 0.11 -16.18 -7.07
N ASN A 414 -0.63 -17.05 -6.38
CA ASN A 414 -1.95 -17.49 -6.83
C ASN A 414 -2.98 -16.35 -6.83
N GLU A 415 -2.90 -15.46 -5.85
CA GLU A 415 -3.84 -14.32 -5.72
C GLU A 415 -3.45 -13.19 -6.69
N LEU A 416 -2.15 -12.95 -6.86
CA LEU A 416 -1.64 -11.88 -7.73
C LEU A 416 -1.69 -12.24 -9.21
N ILE A 417 -1.18 -13.42 -9.58
CA ILE A 417 -0.98 -13.87 -10.97
C ILE A 417 -2.10 -14.82 -11.40
N GLY A 418 -2.47 -15.78 -10.55
CA GLY A 418 -3.41 -16.87 -10.83
C GLY A 418 -2.77 -18.25 -10.70
N ASP A 419 -3.55 -19.32 -10.88
CA ASP A 419 -3.07 -20.69 -10.80
C ASP A 419 -2.51 -21.20 -12.14
N SER A 420 -1.28 -21.71 -12.16
CA SER A 420 -0.67 -22.26 -13.39
C SER A 420 -1.39 -23.47 -14.00
N ALA A 421 -2.29 -24.15 -13.28
CA ALA A 421 -3.11 -25.22 -13.83
C ALA A 421 -4.18 -24.69 -14.79
N ASP A 422 -4.58 -23.43 -14.64
CA ASP A 422 -5.62 -22.78 -15.45
C ASP A 422 -5.05 -22.01 -16.65
N PHE A 423 -3.72 -21.85 -16.71
CA PHE A 423 -3.05 -21.13 -17.79
C PHE A 423 -2.85 -22.02 -19.03
N ASP A 424 -3.33 -21.53 -20.17
CA ASP A 424 -3.00 -22.07 -21.49
C ASP A 424 -1.53 -21.77 -21.84
N THR A 425 -1.06 -20.56 -21.51
CA THR A 425 0.34 -20.14 -21.68
C THR A 425 0.78 -19.24 -20.54
N ILE A 426 2.07 -19.32 -20.22
CA ILE A 426 2.76 -18.41 -19.31
C ILE A 426 4.11 -18.00 -19.90
N SER A 427 4.37 -16.70 -19.91
CA SER A 427 5.68 -16.12 -20.23
C SER A 427 6.10 -15.22 -19.08
N ILE A 428 7.39 -15.25 -18.77
CA ILE A 428 8.00 -14.44 -17.73
C ILE A 428 9.20 -13.75 -18.37
N SER A 429 9.36 -12.46 -18.12
CA SER A 429 10.50 -11.67 -18.56
C SER A 429 10.96 -10.74 -17.47
N VAL A 430 12.27 -10.52 -17.37
CA VAL A 430 12.88 -9.59 -16.41
C VAL A 430 13.44 -8.38 -17.14
N ASP A 431 13.21 -7.18 -16.65
CA ASP A 431 13.87 -5.96 -17.10
C ASP A 431 14.79 -5.44 -16.00
N LEU A 432 16.09 -5.30 -16.31
CA LEU A 432 17.10 -4.77 -15.38
C LEU A 432 17.17 -3.24 -15.41
N MET A 433 16.24 -2.58 -16.13
CA MET A 433 16.11 -1.12 -16.21
C MET A 433 17.39 -0.40 -16.68
N GLY A 434 18.19 -1.08 -17.52
CA GLY A 434 19.41 -0.53 -18.12
C GLY A 434 20.69 -0.70 -17.30
N GLU A 435 20.62 -1.27 -16.09
CA GLU A 435 21.80 -1.58 -15.26
C GLU A 435 21.96 -3.09 -15.15
N THR A 436 23.06 -3.64 -15.66
CA THR A 436 23.32 -5.08 -15.63
C THR A 436 24.17 -5.49 -14.43
N ARG A 437 24.86 -4.54 -13.78
CA ARG A 437 25.67 -4.84 -12.60
C ARG A 437 24.79 -5.24 -11.42
N VAL A 438 25.35 -6.06 -10.54
CA VAL A 438 24.74 -6.39 -9.23
C VAL A 438 25.02 -5.23 -8.27
N VAL A 439 24.16 -4.21 -8.34
CA VAL A 439 24.18 -3.00 -7.52
C VAL A 439 22.76 -2.69 -7.04
N ASN A 440 22.60 -1.81 -6.05
CA ASN A 440 21.28 -1.36 -5.61
C ASN A 440 20.62 -0.52 -6.71
N HIS A 441 19.76 -1.16 -7.51
CA HIS A 441 19.05 -0.56 -8.63
C HIS A 441 17.74 -1.31 -8.88
N PRO A 442 16.63 -0.62 -9.20
CA PRO A 442 15.35 -1.26 -9.43
C PRO A 442 15.37 -2.22 -10.62
N LEU A 443 14.44 -3.16 -10.62
CA LEU A 443 14.16 -4.10 -11.70
C LEU A 443 12.66 -4.36 -11.81
N SER A 444 12.25 -4.91 -12.95
CA SER A 444 10.85 -5.28 -13.20
C SER A 444 10.74 -6.75 -13.59
N ILE A 445 9.75 -7.45 -13.03
CA ILE A 445 9.38 -8.81 -13.44
C ILE A 445 8.00 -8.76 -14.08
N THR A 446 7.91 -9.13 -15.34
CA THR A 446 6.65 -9.18 -16.10
C THR A 446 6.19 -10.61 -16.29
N PHE A 447 5.00 -10.92 -15.79
CA PHE A 447 4.26 -12.15 -16.06
C PHE A 447 3.23 -11.90 -17.14
N SER A 448 3.19 -12.71 -18.18
CA SER A 448 2.16 -12.69 -19.22
C SER A 448 1.49 -14.06 -19.28
N THR A 449 0.22 -14.11 -18.91
CA THR A 449 -0.58 -15.32 -18.84
C THR A 449 -1.75 -15.25 -19.80
N LEU A 450 -2.15 -16.41 -20.32
CA LEU A 450 -3.37 -16.57 -21.10
C LEU A 450 -4.16 -17.72 -20.49
N GLN A 451 -5.44 -17.50 -20.20
CA GLN A 451 -6.34 -18.51 -19.66
C GLN A 451 -7.65 -18.55 -20.44
N THR A 452 -8.20 -19.75 -20.62
CA THR A 452 -9.54 -19.96 -21.20
C THR A 452 -10.57 -20.03 -20.07
N LEU A 453 -11.61 -19.20 -20.16
CA LEU A 453 -12.62 -19.02 -19.13
C LEU A 453 -13.95 -19.67 -19.51
N GLN A 454 -14.72 -20.07 -18.50
CA GLN A 454 -16.11 -20.47 -18.67
C GLN A 454 -17.03 -19.24 -18.64
N SER A 455 -17.85 -19.10 -19.68
CA SER A 455 -18.76 -17.96 -19.82
C SER A 455 -19.82 -17.95 -18.72
N GLY A 456 -19.97 -16.78 -18.07
CA GLY A 456 -20.97 -16.54 -17.03
C GLY A 456 -20.61 -17.11 -15.66
N GLN A 457 -19.41 -17.66 -15.47
CA GLN A 457 -18.92 -18.07 -14.16
C GLN A 457 -18.28 -16.88 -13.44
N GLN A 458 -18.47 -16.79 -12.13
CA GLN A 458 -17.74 -15.81 -11.30
C GLN A 458 -16.26 -16.20 -11.23
N LEU A 459 -15.40 -15.19 -11.31
CA LEU A 459 -13.95 -15.30 -11.24
C LEU A 459 -13.44 -14.22 -10.30
N GLU A 460 -12.56 -14.60 -9.38
CA GLU A 460 -11.76 -13.66 -8.59
C GLU A 460 -10.64 -13.13 -9.49
N LEU A 461 -10.74 -11.87 -9.90
CA LEU A 461 -9.80 -11.24 -10.82
C LEU A 461 -8.46 -10.94 -10.13
N LEU A 462 -8.58 -10.47 -8.89
CA LEU A 462 -7.48 -10.10 -8.02
C LEU A 462 -7.99 -10.13 -6.58
N ARG A 463 -7.13 -10.59 -5.68
CA ARG A 463 -7.34 -10.59 -4.24
C ARG A 463 -6.08 -10.06 -3.54
N SER A 464 -6.22 -9.63 -2.29
CA SER A 464 -5.08 -9.37 -1.42
C SER A 464 -4.03 -10.48 -1.54
N PHE A 465 -2.81 -10.06 -1.85
CA PHE A 465 -1.69 -10.95 -2.20
C PHE A 465 -0.51 -10.79 -1.25
N THR A 466 -0.63 -9.91 -0.26
CA THR A 466 0.34 -9.73 0.81
C THR A 466 -0.18 -10.38 2.08
N LYS A 467 0.71 -10.63 3.04
CA LYS A 467 0.37 -11.11 4.38
C LYS A 467 1.13 -10.29 5.38
N THR A 468 0.65 -10.25 6.63
CA THR A 468 1.40 -9.69 7.75
C THR A 468 2.76 -10.38 7.90
N GLN A 469 3.82 -9.59 7.95
CA GLN A 469 5.20 -10.07 8.05
C GLN A 469 5.75 -9.74 9.45
N THR A 470 6.47 -10.68 10.05
CA THR A 470 7.12 -10.45 11.36
C THR A 470 8.31 -9.51 11.28
N THR A 471 8.94 -9.46 10.11
CA THR A 471 10.00 -8.51 9.75
C THR A 471 9.62 -7.99 8.36
N PRO A 472 9.37 -6.69 8.19
CA PRO A 472 8.87 -6.15 6.92
C PRO A 472 9.93 -6.31 5.83
N ILE A 473 9.61 -7.09 4.79
CA ILE A 473 10.40 -7.15 3.55
C ILE A 473 9.83 -6.22 2.48
N TRP A 474 8.58 -5.79 2.64
CA TRP A 474 7.93 -4.76 1.84
C TRP A 474 7.49 -3.62 2.75
N GLN A 475 7.49 -2.39 2.22
CA GLN A 475 6.92 -1.22 2.89
C GLN A 475 5.40 -1.18 2.68
N ASP A 476 4.98 -0.36 1.74
CA ASP A 476 3.64 -0.30 1.18
C ASP A 476 3.71 -0.75 -0.28
N TYR A 477 2.54 -1.04 -0.85
CA TYR A 477 2.43 -1.25 -2.28
C TYR A 477 1.52 -0.24 -2.96
N SER A 478 1.89 0.07 -4.21
CA SER A 478 1.01 0.76 -5.15
C SER A 478 0.47 -0.26 -6.16
N ILE A 479 -0.80 -0.11 -6.54
CA ILE A 479 -1.42 -1.00 -7.50
C ILE A 479 -2.26 -0.23 -8.53
N SER A 480 -2.04 -0.54 -9.80
CA SER A 480 -2.79 -0.03 -10.93
C SER A 480 -3.25 -1.21 -11.80
N VAL A 481 -4.55 -1.45 -11.86
CA VAL A 481 -5.13 -2.51 -12.71
C VAL A 481 -6.04 -1.87 -13.74
N GLU A 482 -5.77 -2.15 -15.02
CA GLU A 482 -6.63 -1.78 -16.14
C GLU A 482 -7.09 -3.06 -16.86
N ALA A 483 -8.39 -3.38 -16.75
CA ALA A 483 -8.99 -4.49 -17.46
C ALA A 483 -9.91 -4.01 -18.58
N LYS A 484 -9.64 -4.46 -19.81
CA LYS A 484 -10.37 -4.11 -21.03
C LYS A 484 -11.11 -5.31 -21.60
N SER A 485 -12.34 -5.10 -22.04
CA SER A 485 -13.09 -6.11 -22.79
C SER A 485 -13.17 -5.75 -24.27
N SER A 486 -13.36 -6.78 -25.10
CA SER A 486 -13.67 -6.59 -26.51
C SER A 486 -15.12 -6.12 -26.74
N VAL A 487 -15.39 -5.75 -27.98
CA VAL A 487 -16.72 -5.37 -28.49
C VAL A 487 -17.80 -6.44 -28.25
N LEU A 488 -17.40 -7.72 -28.17
CA LEU A 488 -18.27 -8.89 -28.06
C LEU A 488 -18.17 -9.63 -26.71
N THR A 489 -17.34 -9.14 -25.79
CA THR A 489 -17.16 -9.74 -24.46
C THR A 489 -17.46 -8.71 -23.37
N SER A 490 -17.91 -9.17 -22.21
CA SER A 490 -18.24 -8.31 -21.07
C SER A 490 -17.66 -8.91 -19.80
N PHE A 491 -17.24 -8.07 -18.86
CA PHE A 491 -16.88 -8.49 -17.50
C PHE A 491 -18.12 -8.78 -16.64
N GLY A 492 -19.32 -8.52 -17.16
CA GLY A 492 -20.58 -8.85 -16.52
C GLY A 492 -20.82 -8.02 -15.26
N ASN A 493 -21.26 -8.68 -14.20
CA ASN A 493 -21.31 -8.06 -12.88
C ASN A 493 -19.89 -8.03 -12.31
N SER A 494 -19.43 -6.83 -11.95
CA SER A 494 -18.15 -6.65 -11.28
C SER A 494 -18.39 -5.96 -9.94
N GLU A 495 -17.78 -6.48 -8.90
CA GLU A 495 -17.87 -5.92 -7.55
C GLU A 495 -16.53 -6.04 -6.84
N MET A 496 -16.23 -5.01 -6.05
CA MET A 496 -15.13 -5.03 -5.10
C MET A 496 -15.73 -5.30 -3.72
N LEU A 497 -15.26 -6.35 -3.08
CA LEU A 497 -15.56 -6.68 -1.70
C LEU A 497 -14.45 -6.12 -0.83
N GLU A 498 -14.85 -5.51 0.29
CA GLU A 498 -13.98 -5.17 1.41
C GLU A 498 -12.78 -4.30 1.00
N SER A 499 -12.97 -2.98 0.89
CA SER A 499 -11.89 -1.97 0.97
C SER A 499 -12.48 -0.58 0.82
N ASP A 500 -12.03 0.37 1.66
CA ASP A 500 -12.32 1.80 1.50
C ASP A 500 -11.13 2.57 0.86
N TYR A 501 -9.97 1.91 0.71
CA TYR A 501 -8.72 2.52 0.24
C TYR A 501 -8.51 2.37 -1.28
N LEU A 502 -9.07 1.32 -1.90
CA LEU A 502 -8.96 1.11 -3.34
C LEU A 502 -10.04 1.88 -4.10
N SER A 503 -9.65 2.59 -5.16
CA SER A 503 -10.60 3.23 -6.07
C SER A 503 -11.02 2.26 -7.17
N PHE A 504 -12.29 1.83 -7.17
CA PHE A 504 -12.84 0.93 -8.19
C PHE A 504 -13.78 1.68 -9.14
N SER A 505 -13.57 1.52 -10.44
CA SER A 505 -14.50 2.02 -11.45
C SER A 505 -14.71 1.00 -12.58
N HIS A 506 -15.98 0.78 -12.94
CA HIS A 506 -16.37 -0.04 -14.08
C HIS A 506 -17.17 0.82 -15.06
N SER A 507 -16.69 0.91 -16.30
CA SER A 507 -17.31 1.67 -17.35
C SER A 507 -17.52 0.85 -18.62
N ARG A 508 -18.59 1.14 -19.36
CA ARG A 508 -18.97 0.44 -20.58
C ARG A 508 -19.11 1.42 -21.74
N TYR A 509 -18.40 1.15 -22.82
CA TYR A 509 -18.47 1.88 -24.08
C TYR A 509 -18.94 0.96 -25.21
N PRO A 510 -19.39 1.50 -26.36
CA PRO A 510 -19.79 0.67 -27.51
C PRO A 510 -18.68 -0.26 -28.03
N TRP A 511 -17.41 0.07 -27.77
CA TRP A 511 -16.25 -0.68 -28.25
C TRP A 511 -15.65 -1.63 -27.21
N GLY A 512 -16.14 -1.63 -25.96
CA GLY A 512 -15.60 -2.46 -24.87
C GLY A 512 -15.94 -1.93 -23.49
N GLU A 513 -15.72 -2.75 -22.47
CA GLU A 513 -15.74 -2.35 -21.05
C GLU A 513 -14.33 -2.06 -20.56
N VAL A 514 -14.24 -1.19 -19.56
CA VAL A 514 -12.99 -0.85 -18.86
C VAL A 514 -13.25 -0.90 -17.37
N ILE A 515 -12.46 -1.69 -16.65
CA ILE A 515 -12.37 -1.69 -15.19
C ILE A 515 -11.02 -1.07 -14.82
N ASN A 516 -11.04 -0.02 -14.02
CA ASN A 516 -9.83 0.59 -13.47
C ASN A 516 -9.85 0.44 -11.95
N ILE A 517 -8.73 -0.04 -11.41
CA ILE A 517 -8.46 -0.11 -9.98
C ILE A 517 -7.15 0.64 -9.73
N GLU A 518 -7.18 1.63 -8.85
CA GLU A 518 -5.98 2.40 -8.50
C GLU A 518 -5.88 2.56 -6.98
N ALA A 519 -4.69 2.31 -6.44
CA ALA A 519 -4.29 2.68 -5.09
C ALA A 519 -2.82 3.11 -5.07
N SER A 520 -2.54 4.24 -4.43
CA SER A 520 -1.21 4.87 -4.43
C SER A 520 -0.29 4.36 -3.32
N SER A 521 -0.84 3.98 -2.17
CA SER A 521 -0.10 3.49 -1.01
C SER A 521 -1.08 2.72 -0.13
N THR A 522 -0.97 1.39 -0.16
CA THR A 522 -1.82 0.49 0.61
C THR A 522 -0.94 -0.32 1.55
N SER A 523 -1.40 -0.50 2.79
CA SER A 523 -0.73 -1.32 3.79
C SER A 523 -0.81 -2.81 3.41
N LEU A 524 0.14 -3.60 3.89
CA LEU A 524 0.26 -5.02 3.55
C LEU A 524 -0.85 -5.91 4.15
N ASP A 525 -1.60 -5.40 5.11
CA ASP A 525 -2.68 -6.09 5.83
C ASP A 525 -4.07 -5.81 5.25
N GLU A 526 -4.19 -4.94 4.24
CA GLU A 526 -5.45 -4.67 3.57
C GLU A 526 -5.97 -5.94 2.88
N ASP A 527 -7.16 -6.40 3.30
CA ASP A 527 -7.89 -7.45 2.61
C ASP A 527 -8.82 -6.81 1.59
N PHE A 528 -8.80 -7.32 0.36
CA PHE A 528 -9.71 -6.90 -0.70
C PHE A 528 -9.91 -8.04 -1.69
N THR A 529 -11.10 -8.13 -2.28
CA THR A 529 -11.39 -9.14 -3.31
C THR A 529 -12.19 -8.52 -4.45
N ILE A 530 -11.70 -8.69 -5.67
CA ILE A 530 -12.34 -8.18 -6.88
C ILE A 530 -12.92 -9.34 -7.67
N ILE A 531 -14.25 -9.36 -7.78
CA ILE A 531 -14.98 -10.42 -8.47
C ILE A 531 -15.53 -9.87 -9.78
N VAL A 532 -15.34 -10.64 -10.84
CA VAL A 532 -15.94 -10.39 -12.16
C VAL A 532 -16.73 -11.61 -12.62
N GLN A 533 -17.65 -11.42 -13.56
CA GLN A 533 -18.40 -12.51 -14.17
C GLN A 533 -18.28 -12.44 -15.71
N PRO A 534 -17.13 -12.85 -16.27
CA PRO A 534 -16.83 -12.72 -17.68
C PRO A 534 -17.86 -13.47 -18.54
N ASN A 535 -18.30 -12.87 -19.64
CA ASN A 535 -19.38 -13.40 -20.47
C ASN A 535 -19.16 -13.08 -21.96
N ASP A 536 -19.48 -14.05 -22.81
CA ASP A 536 -19.46 -13.95 -24.29
C ASP A 536 -20.86 -13.86 -24.91
N ASN A 537 -21.91 -13.89 -24.08
CA ASN A 537 -23.30 -13.77 -24.53
C ASN A 537 -23.54 -12.39 -25.13
N LEU A 538 -24.09 -12.40 -26.34
CA LEU A 538 -24.40 -11.21 -27.12
C LEU A 538 -25.29 -10.20 -26.36
N LEU A 539 -26.13 -10.63 -25.41
CA LEU A 539 -26.96 -9.71 -24.62
C LEU A 539 -26.18 -8.90 -23.58
N PHE A 540 -25.02 -9.41 -23.15
CA PHE A 540 -24.13 -8.75 -22.18
C PHE A 540 -23.03 -7.97 -22.90
N ALA A 541 -22.65 -8.40 -24.10
CA ALA A 541 -21.65 -7.76 -24.93
C ALA A 541 -21.96 -6.26 -25.17
N PRO A 542 -20.95 -5.37 -25.08
CA PRO A 542 -21.17 -3.93 -25.15
C PRO A 542 -21.81 -3.46 -26.46
N MET A 543 -21.28 -3.88 -27.63
CA MET A 543 -21.80 -3.38 -28.90
C MET A 543 -23.23 -3.84 -29.21
N PRO A 544 -23.59 -5.12 -29.10
CA PRO A 544 -24.98 -5.52 -29.30
C PRO A 544 -25.92 -4.85 -28.30
N LEU A 545 -25.49 -4.68 -27.04
CA LEU A 545 -26.26 -3.92 -26.04
C LEU A 545 -26.51 -2.48 -26.50
N THR A 546 -25.50 -1.79 -27.05
CA THR A 546 -25.71 -0.44 -27.64
C THR A 546 -26.69 -0.45 -28.81
N LEU A 547 -26.59 -1.44 -29.71
CA LEU A 547 -27.47 -1.50 -30.88
C LEU A 547 -28.93 -1.74 -30.47
N ILE A 548 -29.16 -2.63 -29.51
CA ILE A 548 -30.50 -2.93 -29.01
C ILE A 548 -31.06 -1.72 -28.26
N THR A 549 -30.28 -1.09 -27.38
CA THR A 549 -30.72 0.10 -26.64
C THR A 549 -31.01 1.28 -27.56
N LEU A 550 -30.15 1.52 -28.55
CA LEU A 550 -30.36 2.54 -29.58
C LEU A 550 -31.61 2.23 -30.42
N ALA A 551 -31.86 0.97 -30.79
CA ALA A 551 -33.08 0.58 -31.49
C ALA A 551 -34.33 0.86 -30.66
N ILE A 552 -34.32 0.55 -29.36
CA ILE A 552 -35.44 0.82 -28.43
C ILE A 552 -35.70 2.33 -28.32
N VAL A 553 -34.65 3.13 -28.13
CA VAL A 553 -34.73 4.59 -27.97
C VAL A 553 -35.19 5.25 -29.28
N LEU A 554 -34.59 4.89 -30.41
CA LEU A 554 -34.97 5.41 -31.72
C LEU A 554 -36.40 5.03 -32.10
N PHE A 555 -36.85 3.81 -31.77
CA PHE A 555 -38.22 3.40 -32.00
C PHE A 555 -39.22 4.26 -31.21
N GLY A 556 -38.94 4.52 -29.92
CA GLY A 556 -39.76 5.39 -29.08
C GLY A 556 -39.81 6.84 -29.59
N LEU A 557 -38.65 7.40 -29.94
CA LEU A 557 -38.55 8.75 -30.52
C LEU A 557 -39.25 8.85 -31.87
N PHE A 558 -39.00 7.92 -32.80
CA PHE A 558 -39.62 7.95 -34.13
C PHE A 558 -41.15 7.84 -34.03
N SER A 559 -41.64 6.92 -33.18
CA SER A 559 -43.07 6.74 -32.96
C SER A 559 -43.73 7.99 -32.38
N SER A 560 -43.13 8.59 -31.34
CA SER A 560 -43.64 9.83 -30.72
C SER A 560 -43.57 11.03 -31.67
N PHE A 561 -42.50 11.19 -32.45
CA PHE A 561 -42.38 12.24 -33.48
C PHE A 561 -43.41 12.07 -34.60
N SER A 562 -43.66 10.83 -35.04
CA SER A 562 -44.69 10.53 -36.03
C SER A 562 -46.09 10.91 -35.51
N MET A 563 -46.42 10.53 -34.27
CA MET A 563 -47.69 10.87 -33.62
C MET A 563 -47.86 12.39 -33.38
N THR A 564 -46.76 13.10 -33.14
CA THR A 564 -46.78 14.55 -32.86
C THR A 564 -46.59 15.44 -34.09
N ARG A 565 -46.63 14.89 -35.32
CA ARG A 565 -46.53 15.67 -36.59
C ARG A 565 -47.44 16.91 -36.62
N ASN A 566 -48.64 16.83 -36.04
CA ASN A 566 -49.64 17.92 -35.99
C ASN A 566 -49.90 18.47 -34.57
N LYS A 567 -49.02 18.19 -33.60
CA LYS A 567 -49.20 18.52 -32.16
C LYS A 567 -48.08 19.42 -31.61
N HIS A 568 -48.25 19.96 -30.40
CA HIS A 568 -47.21 20.76 -29.73
C HIS A 568 -46.13 19.85 -29.11
N ARG A 569 -44.84 20.10 -29.39
CA ARG A 569 -43.73 19.24 -28.96
C ARG A 569 -43.02 19.67 -27.66
N ARG A 570 -43.56 20.64 -26.92
CA ARG A 570 -42.88 21.21 -25.74
C ARG A 570 -42.59 20.16 -24.66
N PHE A 571 -43.55 19.30 -24.33
CA PHE A 571 -43.39 18.25 -23.33
C PHE A 571 -42.43 17.15 -23.79
N LEU A 572 -42.55 16.70 -25.04
CA LEU A 572 -41.65 15.71 -25.63
C LEU A 572 -40.18 16.20 -25.64
N ASN A 573 -39.94 17.48 -25.93
CA ASN A 573 -38.60 18.04 -25.90
C ASN A 573 -38.01 18.11 -24.48
N LEU A 574 -38.84 18.25 -23.45
CA LEU A 574 -38.39 18.25 -22.04
C LEU A 574 -38.01 16.83 -21.60
N GLU A 575 -38.77 15.81 -22.01
CA GLU A 575 -38.48 14.40 -21.73
C GLU A 575 -37.24 13.87 -22.47
N LEU A 576 -36.64 14.64 -23.38
CA LEU A 576 -35.42 14.25 -24.08
C LEU A 576 -34.21 14.18 -23.12
N VAL A 577 -34.31 14.75 -21.92
CA VAL A 577 -33.34 14.57 -20.82
C VAL A 577 -33.21 13.10 -20.37
N LEU A 578 -34.19 12.25 -20.68
CA LEU A 578 -34.09 10.81 -20.40
C LEU A 578 -33.03 10.12 -21.27
N VAL A 579 -32.70 10.65 -22.45
CA VAL A 579 -31.65 10.10 -23.33
C VAL A 579 -30.28 10.10 -22.65
N PRO A 580 -29.76 11.23 -22.14
CA PRO A 580 -28.48 11.22 -21.44
C PRO A 580 -28.51 10.41 -20.14
N ILE A 581 -29.66 10.30 -19.46
CA ILE A 581 -29.78 9.43 -18.26
C ILE A 581 -29.61 7.95 -18.64
N VAL A 582 -30.28 7.48 -19.69
CA VAL A 582 -30.09 6.12 -20.21
C VAL A 582 -28.65 5.92 -20.67
N GLY A 583 -28.05 6.94 -21.29
CA GLY A 583 -26.62 6.95 -21.65
C GLY A 583 -25.70 6.79 -20.44
N LEU A 584 -25.95 7.51 -19.35
CA LEU A 584 -25.17 7.37 -18.11
C LEU A 584 -25.33 5.99 -17.47
N ILE A 585 -26.55 5.46 -17.43
CA ILE A 585 -26.81 4.09 -16.95
C ILE A 585 -26.03 3.07 -17.77
N TYR A 586 -25.96 3.25 -19.09
CA TYR A 586 -25.15 2.42 -19.97
C TYR A 586 -23.65 2.57 -19.65
N VAL A 587 -23.15 3.81 -19.53
CA VAL A 587 -21.72 4.10 -19.30
C VAL A 587 -21.23 3.59 -17.95
N PHE A 588 -22.05 3.65 -16.89
CA PHE A 588 -21.73 3.10 -15.56
C PHE A 588 -21.93 1.58 -15.47
N SER A 589 -21.87 0.87 -16.60
CA SER A 589 -21.89 -0.60 -16.68
C SER A 589 -23.05 -1.33 -16.01
N TYR A 590 -24.19 -0.67 -15.76
CA TYR A 590 -25.34 -1.32 -15.11
C TYR A 590 -25.77 -2.61 -15.82
N PRO A 591 -26.34 -3.60 -15.09
CA PRO A 591 -26.76 -4.87 -15.68
C PRO A 591 -27.67 -4.69 -16.90
N PRO A 592 -27.55 -5.51 -17.95
CA PRO A 592 -28.34 -5.36 -19.19
C PRO A 592 -29.85 -5.22 -18.98
N LEU A 593 -30.42 -5.97 -18.02
CA LEU A 593 -31.83 -5.89 -17.66
C LEU A 593 -32.25 -4.48 -17.22
N PHE A 594 -31.40 -3.78 -16.48
CA PHE A 594 -31.65 -2.43 -16.03
C PHE A 594 -31.56 -1.43 -17.18
N VAL A 595 -30.56 -1.59 -18.07
CA VAL A 595 -30.40 -0.75 -19.27
C VAL A 595 -31.60 -0.90 -20.22
N PHE A 596 -32.04 -2.13 -20.48
CA PHE A 596 -33.24 -2.39 -21.29
C PHE A 596 -34.50 -1.85 -20.62
N GLY A 597 -34.63 -2.01 -19.31
CA GLY A 597 -35.75 -1.48 -18.53
C GLY A 597 -35.85 0.04 -18.62
N ALA A 598 -34.75 0.75 -18.34
CA ALA A 598 -34.69 2.21 -18.41
C ALA A 598 -34.98 2.72 -19.83
N SER A 599 -34.38 2.11 -20.86
CA SER A 599 -34.62 2.44 -22.26
C SER A 599 -36.09 2.22 -22.66
N GLY A 600 -36.67 1.09 -22.26
CA GLY A 600 -38.06 0.73 -22.55
C GLY A 600 -39.06 1.68 -21.88
N VAL A 601 -38.84 2.02 -20.60
CA VAL A 601 -39.68 2.97 -19.85
C VAL A 601 -39.60 4.37 -20.47
N ALA A 602 -38.40 4.85 -20.82
CA ALA A 602 -38.24 6.14 -21.49
C ALA A 602 -38.99 6.18 -22.83
N SER A 603 -38.84 5.14 -23.65
CA SER A 603 -39.56 5.01 -24.93
C SER A 603 -41.08 4.96 -24.75
N MET A 604 -41.59 4.26 -23.74
CA MET A 604 -43.01 4.19 -23.45
C MET A 604 -43.56 5.55 -23.00
N LEU A 605 -42.85 6.27 -22.14
CA LEU A 605 -43.20 7.62 -21.71
C LEU A 605 -43.34 8.56 -22.92
N TRP A 606 -42.36 8.58 -23.83
CA TRP A 606 -42.44 9.41 -25.04
C TRP A 606 -43.65 9.08 -25.92
N ILE A 607 -44.01 7.80 -26.04
CA ILE A 607 -45.20 7.38 -26.80
C ILE A 607 -46.48 7.89 -26.13
N VAL A 608 -46.60 7.75 -24.80
CA VAL A 608 -47.75 8.23 -24.02
C VAL A 608 -47.87 9.75 -24.12
N THR A 609 -46.77 10.48 -23.95
CA THR A 609 -46.72 11.94 -24.09
C THR A 609 -47.06 12.39 -25.51
N GLY A 610 -46.61 11.64 -26.53
CA GLY A 610 -47.00 11.86 -27.92
C GLY A 610 -48.50 11.66 -28.18
N LEU A 611 -49.12 10.71 -27.49
CA LEU A 611 -50.57 10.42 -27.53
C LEU A 611 -51.39 11.54 -26.88
N ILE A 612 -50.99 12.01 -25.70
CA ILE A 612 -51.74 13.00 -24.91
C ILE A 612 -51.52 14.45 -25.40
N SER A 613 -50.40 14.71 -26.10
CA SER A 613 -50.03 16.07 -26.51
C SER A 613 -51.14 16.82 -27.28
N PRO A 614 -51.40 18.10 -26.95
CA PRO A 614 -52.45 18.89 -27.58
C PRO A 614 -52.15 19.16 -29.07
N ARG A 615 -53.18 19.05 -29.91
CA ARG A 615 -53.09 19.42 -31.33
C ARG A 615 -52.76 20.91 -31.45
N ARG A 616 -51.87 21.27 -32.38
CA ARG A 616 -51.68 22.68 -32.73
C ARG A 616 -53.03 23.19 -33.21
N GLN A 617 -53.61 24.17 -32.52
CA GLN A 617 -54.70 24.92 -33.11
C GLN A 617 -54.17 25.43 -34.45
N LYS A 618 -54.80 25.03 -35.56
CA LYS A 618 -54.66 25.80 -36.79
C LYS A 618 -54.97 27.22 -36.35
N ALA A 619 -54.05 28.16 -36.52
CA ALA A 619 -54.44 29.54 -36.56
C ALA A 619 -55.56 29.58 -37.61
N SER A 620 -56.82 29.61 -37.15
CA SER A 620 -57.87 30.26 -37.92
C SER A 620 -57.21 31.55 -38.34
N LYS A 621 -57.13 31.81 -39.64
CA LYS A 621 -56.77 33.13 -40.16
C LYS A 621 -57.39 34.11 -39.19
N GLN A 622 -56.57 34.80 -38.40
CA GLN A 622 -57.05 36.00 -37.76
C GLN A 622 -57.46 36.84 -38.96
N VAL A 623 -58.77 36.89 -39.20
CA VAL A 623 -59.37 38.08 -39.75
C VAL A 623 -58.79 39.16 -38.84
N GLN A 624 -57.86 39.94 -39.40
CA GLN A 624 -57.53 41.21 -38.82
C GLN A 624 -58.87 41.90 -38.66
N THR A 625 -59.41 41.93 -37.44
CA THR A 625 -60.42 42.90 -37.10
C THR A 625 -59.68 44.23 -37.19
N GLU A 626 -59.65 44.82 -38.39
CA GLU A 626 -59.47 46.25 -38.50
C GLU A 626 -60.45 46.87 -37.52
N VAL A 627 -59.94 47.48 -36.47
CA VAL A 627 -60.71 48.37 -35.63
C VAL A 627 -61.06 49.54 -36.54
N GLN A 628 -62.21 49.48 -37.22
CA GLN A 628 -62.83 50.65 -37.83
C GLN A 628 -63.20 51.60 -36.69
N VAL A 629 -62.32 52.56 -36.42
CA VAL A 629 -62.66 53.74 -35.63
C VAL A 629 -63.47 54.65 -36.56
N ASP A 630 -64.78 54.70 -36.35
CA ASP A 630 -65.71 55.50 -37.14
C ASP A 630 -65.53 56.99 -36.75
N VAL A 631 -64.69 57.72 -37.51
CA VAL A 631 -64.43 59.15 -37.27
C VAL A 631 -65.56 59.97 -37.91
N PRO A 632 -66.27 60.84 -37.17
CA PRO A 632 -67.34 61.64 -37.74
C PRO A 632 -66.83 62.55 -38.87
N THR A 633 -67.55 62.56 -39.99
CA THR A 633 -67.22 63.40 -41.16
C THR A 633 -68.23 64.53 -41.32
N VAL A 634 -67.77 65.71 -41.73
CA VAL A 634 -68.62 66.87 -42.07
C VAL A 634 -68.46 67.17 -43.56
N GLY A 635 -69.58 67.33 -44.27
CA GLY A 635 -69.58 67.70 -45.68
C GLY A 635 -69.21 69.17 -45.89
N CYS A 636 -68.34 69.45 -46.87
CA CYS A 636 -68.00 70.82 -47.23
C CYS A 636 -69.19 71.54 -47.89
N PRO A 637 -69.66 72.71 -47.40
CA PRO A 637 -70.83 73.40 -47.98
C PRO A 637 -70.64 73.84 -49.44
N SER A 638 -69.39 73.92 -49.91
CA SER A 638 -69.06 74.46 -51.24
C SER A 638 -68.82 73.38 -52.29
N CYS A 639 -68.50 72.13 -51.90
CA CYS A 639 -68.17 71.05 -52.85
C CYS A 639 -68.58 69.64 -52.35
N ASP A 640 -69.31 69.57 -51.25
CA ASP A 640 -69.90 68.36 -50.63
C ASP A 640 -68.92 67.21 -50.33
N THR A 641 -67.63 67.52 -50.30
CA THR A 641 -66.59 66.54 -49.96
C THR A 641 -66.57 66.30 -48.45
N ASN A 642 -66.62 65.03 -48.04
CA ASN A 642 -66.58 64.62 -46.64
C ASN A 642 -65.19 64.85 -46.04
N ILE A 643 -65.13 65.60 -44.93
CA ILE A 643 -63.90 65.90 -44.20
C ILE A 643 -63.96 65.21 -42.84
N PRO A 644 -63.03 64.31 -42.49
CA PRO A 644 -62.98 63.68 -41.17
C PRO A 644 -62.57 64.70 -40.10
N VAL A 645 -63.31 64.75 -38.99
CA VAL A 645 -63.04 65.63 -37.85
C VAL A 645 -62.22 64.85 -36.82
N LEU A 646 -60.91 65.08 -36.80
CA LEU A 646 -59.95 64.33 -35.98
C LEU A 646 -59.69 64.94 -34.58
N SER A 647 -60.32 66.08 -34.26
CA SER A 647 -60.08 66.82 -33.01
C SER A 647 -61.38 67.37 -32.43
N ASP A 648 -61.50 67.35 -31.10
CA ASP A 648 -62.65 67.85 -30.34
C ASP A 648 -62.48 69.31 -29.88
N GLU A 649 -61.33 69.96 -30.13
CA GLU A 649 -61.15 71.38 -29.82
C GLU A 649 -61.96 72.27 -30.77
N ARG A 650 -62.56 73.34 -30.22
CA ARG A 650 -63.43 74.27 -30.97
C ARG A 650 -63.07 75.72 -30.64
N PRO A 651 -63.05 76.63 -31.64
CA PRO A 651 -63.40 76.40 -33.05
C PRO A 651 -62.27 75.75 -33.87
N LEU A 652 -62.60 74.66 -34.57
CA LEU A 652 -61.66 73.95 -35.46
C LEU A 652 -61.67 74.57 -36.86
N ARG A 653 -60.51 74.89 -37.43
CA ARG A 653 -60.39 75.35 -38.81
C ARG A 653 -59.73 74.27 -39.65
N VAL A 654 -60.48 73.66 -40.56
CA VAL A 654 -59.96 72.59 -41.45
C VAL A 654 -60.11 73.05 -42.91
N ALA A 655 -59.05 72.90 -43.70
CA ALA A 655 -59.12 73.15 -45.13
C ALA A 655 -59.77 71.95 -45.84
N CYS A 656 -60.76 72.22 -46.70
CA CYS A 656 -61.37 71.17 -47.51
C CYS A 656 -60.40 70.71 -48.59
N ALA A 657 -60.13 69.40 -48.67
CA ALA A 657 -59.26 68.81 -49.69
C ALA A 657 -59.82 68.96 -51.12
N GLY A 658 -61.15 69.06 -51.29
CA GLY A 658 -61.79 69.19 -52.59
C GLY A 658 -61.70 70.58 -53.21
N CYS A 659 -61.98 71.64 -52.43
CA CYS A 659 -62.06 73.01 -52.95
C CYS A 659 -61.08 74.00 -52.31
N GLY A 660 -60.21 73.56 -51.39
CA GLY A 660 -59.16 74.37 -50.75
C GLY A 660 -59.65 75.45 -49.78
N LYS A 661 -60.96 75.64 -49.63
CA LYS A 661 -61.53 76.65 -48.71
C LYS A 661 -61.42 76.16 -47.26
N THR A 662 -61.03 77.06 -46.35
CA THR A 662 -60.99 76.78 -44.91
C THR A 662 -62.38 76.89 -44.32
N ILE A 663 -62.85 75.79 -43.73
CA ILE A 663 -64.13 75.72 -43.02
C ILE A 663 -63.84 75.88 -41.53
N LYS A 664 -64.61 76.74 -40.87
CA LYS A 664 -64.57 76.91 -39.40
C LYS A 664 -65.74 76.13 -38.81
N ILE A 665 -65.43 75.06 -38.09
CA ILE A 665 -66.39 74.28 -37.31
C ILE A 665 -66.51 74.93 -35.93
N VAL A 666 -67.66 75.55 -35.68
CA VAL A 666 -68.06 76.15 -34.40
C VAL A 666 -69.20 75.30 -33.87
N GLY A 667 -68.89 74.38 -32.96
CA GLY A 667 -69.84 73.43 -32.38
C GLY A 667 -69.18 72.68 -31.27
#